data_AF-A0A8H7B7B9-F1
#
_entry.id   AF-A0A8H7B7B9-F1
#
_cell.length_a   1.000
_cell.length_b   1.000
_cell.length_c   1.000
_cell.angle_alpha   90.00
_cell.angle_beta   90.00
_cell.angle_gamma   90.00
#
_symmetry.space_group_name_H-M   'P 1'
#
loop_
_entity.id
_entity.type
_entity.pdbx_description
1 polymer ?
#
loop_
_entity_poly.entity_id
_entity_poly.type
_entity_poly.pdbx_seq_one_letter_code
_entity_poly.pdbx_strand_id
1 'polypeptide(L)'
;MARDVRREMDWLKARVQHERDRKRGRVLNIKMSNYLFKTEERTILEVVGPERKQITFVKEEDQECIREDRAGTPHISELQADDDLFPPSDVEELSVRQTWKRLIDGQCGIISIKDRSSDFALLPSQVAGLVPQGSKSDGKWNTKEHLSPTDERRIARFAQYAMVASEEALNDAGWFPKKENDLEATGVYMGSGIGSLDDVYDTTVAYEKGGYRKVSPLFVPRLLINLAAGHISMRHGFKGPNHAATTACTTGAHSIGDASRLIQFGDADVMIAGGAESCIHPLAISGFSRARSLATEFNDRPLESSRPFDRERDGFVIGEGAGVVILEEFEHAKKRGANIYAEVAGYGLSSDAYHMTAPREDGQGPRLAMKHALRHAGIKPSAVDYVNAHATSTPLGDAAENRAIKELLLGEDGKDAACRINMSSTKGAIGHLLGAAGSVESIFTILGMHHNTLPPTLNLQNPGDPADEFDCNYVAHAAQQHGVHVALSNSFGFGGTNASLCFHSLFLSSDLVLPFFLFASPWGACSSRMATSRPSSIAGSDAEAKPSFFRNASNKASTYHAQIPYLRRLPFPAIAIIVTLIVVNLLVWAAVGIVLHWHTPLISTAILSYTLGLRHALDADHISAIDLMTRRLIAAGQRPVTVGMFFSLGHSTVVIITSLVVAGTAAAVSDKFGNFERVGGIIGTSVSAAFLLLLGLMNIYILYKLIVQMRKMIASDPGSEHEEFKIQGGGCLFPILQKLFKLVDRPWKMYPLGVLFGLGFDTSSEIAILGISSIQATKGTSIWLILIFPLLFTAGMCLLDTTDGALMMSLYTSTQLARDPIAICYYSIVLTVITVVVATIIGTVQFLNLVLNVAEPHGKFWDGVEKLGDAWDIVGGAICGTFILFGGLSVLLYKPWRRRIDRKRVNNAHFEPLPQENEIAEPDEEDPRGVPASITTYTKDVDVNVNVEPVGATDIAGPAHR
;
A
#
# COMPACT_ATOMS: atom_id res chain seq x y z
N MET A 1 2.86 -40.06 -30.78
CA MET A 1 1.73 -40.20 -29.83
C MET A 1 2.16 -40.60 -28.41
N ALA A 2 2.60 -41.85 -28.15
CA ALA A 2 2.83 -42.33 -26.77
C ALA A 2 4.00 -41.67 -26.01
N ARG A 3 4.96 -41.04 -26.71
CA ARG A 3 5.99 -40.19 -26.10
C ARG A 3 5.48 -38.78 -25.80
N ASP A 4 4.58 -38.26 -26.63
CA ASP A 4 4.06 -36.89 -26.55
C ASP A 4 3.05 -36.76 -25.40
N VAL A 5 2.13 -37.72 -25.27
CA VAL A 5 1.24 -37.84 -24.11
C VAL A 5 2.02 -37.96 -22.80
N ARG A 6 3.19 -38.62 -22.82
CA ARG A 6 4.08 -38.70 -21.65
C ARG A 6 4.72 -37.33 -21.35
N ARG A 7 5.21 -36.62 -22.38
CA ARG A 7 5.69 -35.24 -22.26
C ARG A 7 4.62 -34.28 -21.72
N GLU A 8 3.37 -34.37 -22.18
CA GLU A 8 2.27 -33.56 -21.64
C GLU A 8 1.89 -33.95 -20.21
N MET A 9 1.86 -35.24 -19.88
CA MET A 9 1.64 -35.69 -18.50
C MET A 9 2.74 -35.22 -17.55
N ASP A 10 4.00 -35.24 -17.97
CA ASP A 10 5.13 -34.81 -17.14
C ASP A 10 5.20 -33.27 -17.06
N TRP A 11 4.81 -32.54 -18.12
CA TRP A 11 4.57 -31.10 -18.07
C TRP A 11 3.40 -30.74 -17.14
N LEU A 12 2.28 -31.49 -17.18
CA LEU A 12 1.14 -31.32 -16.28
C LEU A 12 1.50 -31.63 -14.83
N LYS A 13 2.30 -32.67 -14.56
CA LYS A 13 2.85 -32.94 -13.21
C LYS A 13 3.71 -31.78 -12.74
N ALA A 14 4.63 -31.29 -13.56
CA ALA A 14 5.45 -30.12 -13.24
C ALA A 14 4.57 -28.86 -12.99
N ARG A 15 3.51 -28.67 -13.77
CA ARG A 15 2.54 -27.57 -13.62
C ARG A 15 1.74 -27.67 -12.31
N VAL A 16 1.26 -28.86 -11.96
CA VAL A 16 0.49 -29.13 -10.73
C VAL A 16 1.38 -29.11 -9.48
N GLN A 17 2.64 -29.55 -9.62
CA GLN A 17 3.65 -29.40 -8.57
C GLN A 17 3.98 -27.92 -8.35
N HIS A 18 4.24 -27.17 -9.42
CA HIS A 18 4.42 -25.71 -9.34
C HIS A 18 3.19 -24.97 -8.77
N GLU A 19 1.95 -25.41 -9.04
CA GLU A 19 0.75 -24.86 -8.37
C GLU A 19 0.58 -25.28 -6.90
N ARG A 20 1.12 -26.45 -6.49
CA ARG A 20 1.18 -26.85 -5.07
C ARG A 20 2.24 -26.07 -4.32
N ASP A 21 3.39 -25.87 -4.94
CA ASP A 21 4.52 -25.14 -4.36
C ASP A 21 4.20 -23.64 -4.29
N ARG A 22 3.54 -23.06 -5.31
CA ARG A 22 2.96 -21.70 -5.26
C ARG A 22 1.80 -21.55 -4.25
N LYS A 23 1.34 -22.63 -3.63
CA LYS A 23 0.40 -22.61 -2.49
C LYS A 23 1.05 -22.92 -1.13
N ARG A 24 2.38 -23.15 -1.11
CA ARG A 24 3.17 -23.42 0.10
C ARG A 24 4.28 -22.40 0.32
N GLY A 25 4.92 -21.93 -0.75
CA GLY A 25 5.82 -20.79 -0.71
C GLY A 25 5.03 -19.49 -0.74
N ARG A 26 5.10 -18.73 0.36
CA ARG A 26 5.09 -17.26 0.30
C ARG A 26 6.29 -16.69 1.07
N VAL A 27 7.39 -17.42 0.93
CA VAL A 27 8.67 -17.12 1.54
C VAL A 27 9.18 -15.77 1.03
N LEU A 28 9.89 -15.05 1.90
CA LEU A 28 10.31 -13.67 1.67
C LEU A 28 11.71 -13.53 2.24
N ASN A 29 12.69 -13.56 1.35
CA ASN A 29 14.09 -13.74 1.70
C ASN A 29 14.68 -12.43 2.20
N ILE A 30 15.49 -12.51 3.25
CA ILE A 30 16.17 -11.35 3.85
C ILE A 30 17.69 -11.49 3.73
N LYS A 31 18.34 -10.38 3.39
CA LYS A 31 19.81 -10.12 3.40
C LYS A 31 20.09 -8.75 4.02
N MET A 32 21.29 -8.46 4.56
CA MET A 32 21.40 -7.54 5.72
C MET A 32 22.64 -6.62 5.76
N SER A 33 22.48 -5.42 6.35
CA SER A 33 23.55 -4.50 6.79
C SER A 33 23.22 -3.79 8.12
N ASN A 34 24.21 -3.56 8.98
CA ASN A 34 24.00 -3.07 10.36
C ASN A 34 25.20 -2.23 10.86
N TYR A 35 25.00 -0.93 11.09
CA TYR A 35 26.07 0.00 11.51
C TYR A 35 26.07 0.31 13.00
N LEU A 36 27.08 -0.23 13.70
CA LEU A 36 27.18 -0.17 15.15
C LEU A 36 28.66 -0.27 15.61
N PHE A 37 29.06 0.72 16.42
CA PHE A 37 30.02 0.64 17.55
C PHE A 37 31.33 -0.16 17.41
N LYS A 38 32.44 0.55 17.61
CA LYS A 38 33.77 0.05 18.00
C LYS A 38 34.22 0.85 19.22
N THR A 39 34.46 0.20 20.34
CA THR A 39 35.10 0.81 21.52
C THR A 39 36.60 0.93 21.30
N GLU A 40 37.23 1.90 21.98
CA GLU A 40 38.69 2.02 22.02
C GLU A 40 39.24 1.30 23.26
N GLU A 41 40.37 0.62 23.12
CA GLU A 41 40.99 -0.12 24.22
C GLU A 41 41.50 0.83 25.31
N ARG A 42 41.25 0.47 26.57
CA ARG A 42 41.96 1.05 27.72
C ARG A 42 42.65 -0.04 28.52
N THR A 43 43.97 -0.05 28.45
CA THR A 43 44.86 -0.96 29.17
C THR A 43 44.74 -0.80 30.68
N ILE A 44 44.49 -1.90 31.39
CA ILE A 44 44.78 -2.08 32.83
C ILE A 44 45.45 -3.46 33.00
N LEU A 45 46.37 -3.58 33.97
CA LEU A 45 47.39 -4.64 34.03
C LEU A 45 46.96 -5.97 34.69
N GLU A 46 47.82 -6.98 34.50
CA GLU A 46 47.76 -8.35 35.00
C GLU A 46 47.76 -8.51 36.53
N VAL A 47 47.17 -9.61 37.00
CA VAL A 47 47.70 -10.45 38.11
C VAL A 47 47.53 -11.94 37.74
N VAL A 48 48.48 -12.79 38.16
CA VAL A 48 48.71 -14.16 37.66
C VAL A 48 47.96 -15.26 38.46
N GLY A 49 47.49 -16.32 37.77
CA GLY A 49 47.00 -17.58 38.37
C GLY A 49 46.72 -18.69 37.31
N PRO A 50 47.20 -19.95 37.44
CA PRO A 50 47.21 -20.91 36.31
C PRO A 50 46.36 -22.20 36.46
N GLU A 51 46.43 -23.05 35.41
CA GLU A 51 45.83 -24.39 35.19
C GLU A 51 44.34 -24.40 34.74
N ARG A 52 43.88 -25.28 33.81
CA ARG A 52 44.44 -26.54 33.25
C ARG A 52 44.39 -26.61 31.71
N LYS A 53 45.10 -27.59 31.12
CA LYS A 53 45.05 -27.96 29.69
C LYS A 53 44.27 -29.25 29.43
N GLN A 54 43.60 -29.33 28.27
CA GLN A 54 43.57 -30.45 27.30
C GLN A 54 42.53 -30.13 26.21
N ILE A 55 42.58 -30.54 24.94
CA ILE A 55 43.61 -30.94 23.96
C ILE A 55 42.85 -31.01 22.60
N THR A 56 43.57 -30.83 21.49
CA THR A 56 43.04 -30.74 20.11
C THR A 56 42.40 -32.02 19.56
N PHE A 57 41.48 -31.88 18.60
CA PHE A 57 41.42 -32.75 17.41
C PHE A 57 41.34 -31.92 16.13
N VAL A 58 42.20 -32.26 15.17
CA VAL A 58 42.11 -31.89 13.76
C VAL A 58 42.02 -33.21 13.00
N LYS A 59 41.19 -33.29 11.96
CA LYS A 59 41.48 -34.18 10.84
C LYS A 59 41.03 -33.60 9.52
N GLU A 60 41.93 -33.69 8.56
CA GLU A 60 41.84 -33.36 7.15
C GLU A 60 42.20 -34.65 6.41
N GLU A 61 41.42 -35.03 5.40
CA GLU A 61 41.70 -36.20 4.55
C GLU A 61 40.83 -36.13 3.28
N ASP A 62 41.45 -35.80 2.15
CA ASP A 62 40.83 -35.88 0.82
C ASP A 62 40.61 -37.33 0.36
N GLN A 63 39.79 -37.52 -0.68
CA GLN A 63 39.74 -38.77 -1.43
C GLN A 63 39.92 -38.57 -2.93
N GLU A 64 40.66 -39.48 -3.55
CA GLU A 64 41.32 -39.30 -4.85
C GLU A 64 40.38 -39.31 -6.07
N CYS A 65 40.82 -38.63 -7.14
CA CYS A 65 40.51 -39.06 -8.51
C CYS A 65 41.58 -38.60 -9.52
N ILE A 66 42.68 -39.35 -9.60
CA ILE A 66 43.75 -39.13 -10.59
C ILE A 66 43.37 -39.78 -11.93
N ARG A 67 43.68 -39.12 -13.04
CA ARG A 67 43.67 -39.70 -14.41
C ARG A 67 45.09 -40.07 -14.85
N GLU A 68 45.16 -40.97 -15.84
CA GLU A 68 46.35 -41.71 -16.26
C GLU A 68 47.58 -40.87 -16.66
N ASP A 69 48.76 -41.49 -16.52
CA ASP A 69 50.08 -40.96 -16.86
C ASP A 69 50.24 -40.37 -18.28
N ARG A 70 51.12 -39.36 -18.40
CA ARG A 70 52.36 -39.46 -19.22
C ARG A 70 53.33 -38.28 -19.06
N ALA A 71 54.51 -38.60 -18.51
CA ALA A 71 55.86 -38.08 -18.77
C ALA A 71 56.09 -36.69 -19.43
N GLY A 72 56.90 -35.83 -18.79
CA GLY A 72 57.57 -34.70 -19.47
C GLY A 72 58.22 -33.64 -18.57
N THR A 73 59.53 -33.76 -18.30
CA THR A 73 60.42 -32.67 -17.82
C THR A 73 61.42 -32.30 -18.94
N PRO A 74 62.13 -31.13 -18.95
CA PRO A 74 62.21 -30.03 -17.96
C PRO A 74 62.17 -28.60 -18.60
N HIS A 75 62.59 -27.57 -17.81
CA HIS A 75 63.14 -26.24 -18.19
C HIS A 75 62.24 -25.01 -18.42
N ILE A 76 62.42 -24.02 -17.52
CA ILE A 76 62.84 -22.62 -17.73
C ILE A 76 62.64 -22.00 -19.14
N SER A 77 61.79 -20.97 -19.23
CA SER A 77 62.09 -19.68 -19.89
C SER A 77 61.03 -18.62 -19.55
N GLU A 78 61.40 -17.33 -19.57
CA GLU A 78 60.49 -16.20 -19.38
C GLU A 78 59.56 -15.99 -20.60
N LEU A 79 58.34 -15.49 -20.36
CA LEU A 79 57.70 -14.46 -21.18
C LEU A 79 56.40 -13.94 -20.51
N GLN A 80 56.17 -12.63 -20.60
CA GLN A 80 54.99 -11.95 -20.02
C GLN A 80 53.80 -11.97 -20.98
N ALA A 81 52.60 -12.02 -20.41
CA ALA A 81 51.38 -11.44 -20.98
C ALA A 81 50.47 -11.00 -19.81
N ASP A 82 49.69 -9.95 -20.02
CA ASP A 82 48.96 -9.25 -18.96
C ASP A 82 47.77 -10.05 -18.39
N ASP A 83 47.53 -9.92 -17.09
CA ASP A 83 46.21 -10.08 -16.47
C ASP A 83 46.08 -9.02 -15.37
N ASP A 84 45.38 -7.94 -15.71
CA ASP A 84 45.03 -6.85 -14.81
C ASP A 84 43.58 -7.07 -14.29
N LEU A 85 43.20 -6.40 -13.20
CA LEU A 85 41.96 -6.62 -12.41
C LEU A 85 41.86 -7.97 -11.66
N PHE A 86 42.33 -8.00 -10.41
CA PHE A 86 41.51 -8.35 -9.23
C PHE A 86 42.31 -8.09 -7.92
N PRO A 87 42.02 -7.02 -7.15
CA PRO A 87 42.58 -6.87 -5.80
C PRO A 87 41.88 -7.82 -4.79
N PRO A 88 42.58 -8.29 -3.74
CA PRO A 88 42.10 -9.35 -2.86
C PRO A 88 40.97 -8.90 -1.92
N SER A 89 40.09 -9.85 -1.55
CA SER A 89 38.81 -9.61 -0.87
C SER A 89 38.84 -9.65 0.67
N ASP A 90 40.02 -9.47 1.28
CA ASP A 90 40.20 -9.59 2.74
C ASP A 90 40.55 -8.23 3.38
N VAL A 91 39.55 -7.34 3.43
CA VAL A 91 39.60 -6.08 4.19
C VAL A 91 38.49 -6.10 5.24
N GLU A 92 38.83 -5.87 6.50
CA GLU A 92 37.90 -5.98 7.64
C GLU A 92 36.98 -4.75 7.78
N GLU A 93 36.02 -4.61 6.87
CA GLU A 93 35.09 -3.48 6.84
C GLU A 93 34.04 -3.50 7.98
N LEU A 94 33.42 -2.32 8.24
CA LEU A 94 32.46 -1.97 9.31
C LEU A 94 31.09 -2.68 9.20
N SER A 95 31.14 -3.97 8.94
CA SER A 95 30.03 -4.79 8.49
C SER A 95 29.21 -5.40 9.62
N VAL A 96 28.03 -5.93 9.25
CA VAL A 96 27.20 -6.83 10.07
C VAL A 96 28.02 -7.83 10.88
N ARG A 97 29.06 -8.42 10.28
CA ARG A 97 29.84 -9.49 10.88
C ARG A 97 30.66 -9.01 12.08
N GLN A 98 31.26 -7.82 11.99
CA GLN A 98 31.93 -7.18 13.12
C GLN A 98 30.91 -6.83 14.21
N THR A 99 29.84 -6.14 13.83
CA THR A 99 28.75 -5.73 14.72
C THR A 99 28.16 -6.91 15.51
N TRP A 100 27.86 -8.02 14.82
CA TRP A 100 27.34 -9.26 15.41
C TRP A 100 28.35 -9.91 16.35
N LYS A 101 29.62 -10.01 15.93
CA LYS A 101 30.70 -10.52 16.79
C LYS A 101 30.81 -9.71 18.09
N ARG A 102 30.84 -8.36 18.01
CA ARG A 102 30.92 -7.49 19.19
C ARG A 102 29.72 -7.68 20.13
N LEU A 103 28.50 -7.84 19.60
CA LEU A 103 27.30 -8.13 20.40
C LEU A 103 27.38 -9.49 21.12
N ILE A 104 27.81 -10.54 20.42
CA ILE A 104 27.93 -11.89 20.98
C ILE A 104 29.10 -12.00 21.98
N ASP A 105 30.19 -11.27 21.75
CA ASP A 105 31.31 -11.08 22.68
C ASP A 105 30.93 -10.18 23.89
N GLY A 106 29.68 -9.70 23.98
CA GLY A 106 29.16 -8.93 25.11
C GLY A 106 29.60 -7.47 25.20
N GLN A 107 30.11 -6.88 24.11
CA GLN A 107 30.60 -5.51 24.08
C GLN A 107 29.46 -4.49 24.09
N CYS A 108 29.66 -3.39 24.83
CA CYS A 108 28.71 -2.27 24.91
C CYS A 108 29.30 -1.01 24.25
N GLY A 109 28.49 -0.35 23.42
CA GLY A 109 28.84 0.86 22.69
C GLY A 109 28.42 2.18 23.38
N ILE A 110 27.75 2.10 24.53
CA ILE A 110 27.29 3.28 25.27
C ILE A 110 28.48 3.97 25.93
N ILE A 111 28.62 5.27 25.70
CA ILE A 111 29.68 6.10 26.29
C ILE A 111 29.10 7.33 26.99
N SER A 112 29.92 7.98 27.83
CA SER A 112 29.56 9.32 28.31
C SER A 112 29.72 10.34 27.19
N ILE A 113 28.76 11.26 27.09
CA ILE A 113 28.76 12.39 26.16
C ILE A 113 29.00 13.73 26.86
N LYS A 114 29.18 13.72 28.19
CA LYS A 114 29.39 14.88 29.05
C LYS A 114 30.43 15.86 28.50
N ASP A 115 31.56 15.34 28.05
CA ASP A 115 32.72 16.14 27.64
C ASP A 115 32.66 16.58 26.15
N ARG A 116 31.55 16.32 25.44
CA ARG A 116 31.39 16.74 24.03
C ARG A 116 31.09 18.24 23.86
N SER A 117 30.36 18.85 24.80
CA SER A 117 30.18 20.30 24.91
C SER A 117 29.73 20.69 26.31
N SER A 118 29.80 21.98 26.65
CA SER A 118 29.22 22.55 27.87
C SER A 118 27.76 22.17 28.09
N ASP A 119 27.02 22.01 27.00
CA ASP A 119 25.57 21.87 27.03
C ASP A 119 25.18 20.43 27.38
N PHE A 120 25.95 19.43 26.91
CA PHE A 120 25.80 18.04 27.33
C PHE A 120 26.11 17.85 28.82
N ALA A 121 27.11 18.57 29.36
CA ALA A 121 27.46 18.51 30.78
C ALA A 121 26.39 19.06 31.74
N LEU A 122 25.39 19.79 31.22
CA LEU A 122 24.26 20.34 31.97
C LEU A 122 23.00 19.45 31.92
N LEU A 123 23.00 18.35 31.16
CA LEU A 123 21.83 17.49 30.97
C LEU A 123 21.67 16.48 32.12
N PRO A 124 20.42 16.06 32.45
CA PRO A 124 20.18 14.98 33.42
C PRO A 124 20.71 13.62 32.94
N SER A 125 20.64 13.36 31.63
CA SER A 125 21.23 12.17 31.00
C SER A 125 22.48 12.59 30.22
N GLN A 126 23.61 11.96 30.55
CA GLN A 126 24.95 12.28 30.04
C GLN A 126 25.60 11.06 29.35
N VAL A 127 24.76 10.12 28.89
CA VAL A 127 25.14 8.87 28.22
C VAL A 127 24.42 8.71 26.88
N ALA A 128 25.11 8.16 25.88
CA ALA A 128 24.51 7.81 24.59
C ALA A 128 25.33 6.75 23.85
N GLY A 129 24.68 6.07 22.92
CA GLY A 129 25.36 5.35 21.84
C GLY A 129 25.65 6.27 20.66
N LEU A 130 26.93 6.49 20.33
CA LEU A 130 27.39 7.18 19.12
C LEU A 130 27.93 6.22 18.05
N VAL A 131 27.69 6.49 16.77
CA VAL A 131 28.42 5.80 15.69
C VAL A 131 29.91 6.17 15.78
N PRO A 132 30.84 5.19 15.86
CA PRO A 132 32.25 5.43 16.19
C PRO A 132 32.96 6.18 15.06
N GLN A 133 33.78 7.19 15.34
CA GLN A 133 34.42 8.03 14.32
C GLN A 133 35.87 7.60 14.05
N GLY A 134 36.25 7.43 12.78
CA GLY A 134 37.58 6.94 12.35
C GLY A 134 37.53 6.29 10.95
N SER A 135 38.61 5.66 10.47
CA SER A 135 38.63 5.08 9.11
C SER A 135 37.72 3.85 8.97
N LYS A 136 37.18 3.65 7.76
CA LYS A 136 36.42 2.46 7.34
C LYS A 136 37.24 1.17 7.56
N SER A 137 38.54 1.22 7.28
CA SER A 137 39.49 0.11 7.48
C SER A 137 39.61 -0.33 8.95
N ASP A 138 39.29 0.55 9.88
CA ASP A 138 39.35 0.36 11.32
C ASP A 138 38.03 -0.22 11.87
N GLY A 139 36.99 -0.35 11.03
CA GLY A 139 35.62 -0.55 11.49
C GLY A 139 35.08 0.68 12.23
N LYS A 140 35.38 1.89 11.73
CA LYS A 140 34.88 3.18 12.22
C LYS A 140 34.35 4.05 11.06
N TRP A 141 33.47 5.01 11.36
CA TRP A 141 32.82 5.88 10.39
C TRP A 141 33.67 7.10 10.03
N ASN A 142 33.96 7.26 8.74
CA ASN A 142 34.43 8.51 8.14
C ASN A 142 33.60 8.81 6.90
N THR A 143 32.79 9.86 6.94
CA THR A 143 31.88 10.25 5.84
C THR A 143 32.60 10.36 4.49
N LYS A 144 33.89 10.76 4.48
CA LYS A 144 34.70 10.95 3.26
C LYS A 144 35.20 9.64 2.63
N GLU A 145 35.19 8.53 3.38
CA GLU A 145 35.53 7.19 2.88
C GLU A 145 34.30 6.46 2.32
N HIS A 146 33.08 7.02 2.50
CA HIS A 146 31.82 6.41 2.07
C HIS A 146 31.02 7.26 1.05
N LEU A 147 31.13 8.60 1.11
CA LEU A 147 30.30 9.52 0.32
C LEU A 147 31.16 10.54 -0.44
N SER A 148 30.65 11.04 -1.57
CA SER A 148 31.33 12.12 -2.28
C SER A 148 31.29 13.43 -1.46
N PRO A 149 32.25 14.37 -1.65
CA PRO A 149 32.20 15.68 -1.02
C PRO A 149 30.96 16.53 -1.40
N THR A 150 30.22 16.12 -2.43
CA THR A 150 28.93 16.71 -2.81
C THR A 150 27.78 16.09 -2.01
N ASP A 151 27.78 14.77 -1.80
CA ASP A 151 26.77 14.06 -1.02
C ASP A 151 26.87 14.38 0.47
N GLU A 152 28.09 14.40 1.04
CA GLU A 152 28.38 14.77 2.44
C GLU A 152 27.70 16.09 2.83
N ARG A 153 27.67 17.07 1.92
CA ARG A 153 27.06 18.40 2.13
C ARG A 153 25.57 18.43 1.85
N ARG A 154 25.07 17.63 0.91
CA ARG A 154 23.67 17.64 0.47
C ARG A 154 22.75 16.81 1.36
N ILE A 155 23.28 15.77 2.01
CA ILE A 155 22.49 14.71 2.61
C ILE A 155 22.56 14.80 4.14
N ALA A 156 21.41 14.71 4.81
CA ALA A 156 21.29 14.73 6.27
C ALA A 156 21.90 13.48 6.91
N ARG A 157 22.44 13.55 8.13
CA ARG A 157 23.29 12.47 8.68
C ARG A 157 22.55 11.14 8.85
N PHE A 158 21.26 11.15 9.21
CA PHE A 158 20.46 9.92 9.24
C PHE A 158 20.33 9.27 7.84
N ALA A 159 20.16 10.09 6.80
CA ALA A 159 20.11 9.63 5.41
C ALA A 159 21.48 9.18 4.88
N GLN A 160 22.59 9.76 5.39
CA GLN A 160 23.94 9.24 5.13
C GLN A 160 24.08 7.81 5.65
N TYR A 161 23.72 7.55 6.92
CA TYR A 161 23.73 6.18 7.47
C TYR A 161 22.83 5.23 6.66
N ALA A 162 21.62 5.66 6.28
CA ALA A 162 20.69 4.88 5.45
C ALA A 162 21.28 4.49 4.08
N MET A 163 21.97 5.41 3.40
CA MET A 163 22.56 5.17 2.09
C MET A 163 23.69 4.15 2.14
N VAL A 164 24.68 4.37 3.01
CA VAL A 164 25.84 3.47 3.04
C VAL A 164 25.43 2.10 3.60
N ALA A 165 24.40 2.02 4.45
CA ALA A 165 23.85 0.75 4.90
C ALA A 165 23.14 0.03 3.74
N SER A 166 22.39 0.76 2.92
CA SER A 166 21.79 0.18 1.71
C SER A 166 22.86 -0.35 0.74
N GLU A 167 23.99 0.33 0.61
CA GLU A 167 25.11 -0.14 -0.20
C GLU A 167 25.71 -1.45 0.32
N GLU A 168 25.98 -1.57 1.63
CA GLU A 168 26.40 -2.84 2.24
C GLU A 168 25.35 -3.95 2.07
N ALA A 169 24.06 -3.65 2.22
CA ALA A 169 22.99 -4.64 2.09
C ALA A 169 22.85 -5.12 0.63
N LEU A 170 23.05 -4.22 -0.35
CA LEU A 170 23.09 -4.56 -1.78
C LEU A 170 24.35 -5.37 -2.14
N ASN A 171 25.48 -5.12 -1.46
CA ASN A 171 26.71 -5.89 -1.59
C ASN A 171 26.57 -7.31 -1.04
N ASP A 172 26.09 -7.50 0.20
CA ASP A 172 25.70 -8.82 0.74
C ASP A 172 24.63 -9.47 -0.16
N ALA A 173 23.74 -8.69 -0.78
CA ALA A 173 22.76 -9.18 -1.72
C ALA A 173 23.30 -9.67 -3.06
N GLY A 174 24.38 -9.08 -3.57
CA GLY A 174 24.75 -9.21 -4.98
C GLY A 174 23.63 -8.72 -5.89
N TRP A 175 22.89 -7.67 -5.49
CA TRP A 175 21.75 -7.15 -6.23
C TRP A 175 22.08 -5.80 -6.88
N PHE A 176 22.52 -5.87 -8.14
CA PHE A 176 22.89 -4.71 -8.95
C PHE A 176 22.12 -4.71 -10.28
N PRO A 177 20.79 -4.45 -10.25
CA PRO A 177 19.96 -4.47 -11.45
C PRO A 177 20.43 -3.43 -12.48
N LYS A 178 20.51 -3.85 -13.75
CA LYS A 178 20.89 -2.99 -14.89
C LYS A 178 19.86 -2.97 -16.01
N LYS A 179 18.78 -3.77 -15.92
CA LYS A 179 17.69 -3.78 -16.90
C LYS A 179 16.54 -2.96 -16.36
N GLU A 180 15.81 -2.28 -17.25
CA GLU A 180 14.68 -1.42 -16.86
C GLU A 180 13.64 -2.16 -16.02
N ASN A 181 13.23 -3.36 -16.43
CA ASN A 181 12.31 -4.21 -15.65
C ASN A 181 12.82 -4.51 -14.24
N ASP A 182 14.11 -4.81 -14.10
CA ASP A 182 14.72 -5.18 -12.80
C ASP A 182 14.79 -3.93 -11.88
N LEU A 183 14.89 -2.72 -12.46
CA LEU A 183 14.83 -1.43 -11.76
C LEU A 183 13.39 -1.02 -11.41
N GLU A 184 12.43 -1.23 -12.31
CA GLU A 184 10.98 -1.04 -12.08
C GLU A 184 10.47 -1.98 -10.98
N ALA A 185 11.02 -3.19 -10.86
CA ALA A 185 10.68 -4.17 -9.83
C ALA A 185 11.47 -4.04 -8.51
N THR A 186 12.43 -3.11 -8.42
CA THR A 186 13.17 -2.81 -7.18
C THR A 186 12.67 -1.52 -6.54
N GLY A 187 12.17 -1.58 -5.31
CA GLY A 187 11.73 -0.43 -4.52
C GLY A 187 12.56 -0.17 -3.25
N VAL A 188 12.23 0.90 -2.53
CA VAL A 188 12.90 1.34 -1.29
C VAL A 188 11.86 1.75 -0.26
N TYR A 189 11.99 1.26 0.98
CA TYR A 189 11.16 1.63 2.13
C TYR A 189 12.08 1.94 3.32
N MET A 190 12.50 3.20 3.45
CA MET A 190 13.43 3.63 4.50
C MET A 190 12.82 4.72 5.38
N GLY A 191 12.54 4.39 6.64
CA GLY A 191 11.95 5.31 7.61
C GLY A 191 12.96 5.96 8.56
N SER A 192 12.49 6.97 9.30
CA SER A 192 13.21 7.59 10.43
C SER A 192 12.22 8.03 11.51
N GLY A 193 12.64 8.02 12.78
CA GLY A 193 11.79 8.37 13.91
C GLY A 193 11.62 9.88 14.04
N ILE A 194 12.74 10.62 14.03
CA ILE A 194 12.73 12.09 14.10
C ILE A 194 13.64 12.78 13.05
N GLY A 195 14.52 12.05 12.37
CA GLY A 195 15.35 12.59 11.28
C GLY A 195 16.44 13.54 11.78
N SER A 196 16.78 14.55 10.99
CA SER A 196 17.83 15.52 11.33
C SER A 196 17.28 16.73 12.09
N LEU A 197 17.09 16.55 13.40
CA LEU A 197 16.77 17.64 14.34
C LEU A 197 17.91 18.67 14.45
N ASP A 198 19.15 18.25 14.18
CA ASP A 198 20.34 19.11 14.12
C ASP A 198 20.22 20.15 12.99
N ASP A 199 19.93 19.71 11.75
CA ASP A 199 19.69 20.62 10.62
C ASP A 199 18.56 21.64 10.88
N VAL A 200 17.52 21.26 11.62
CA VAL A 200 16.44 22.18 12.03
C VAL A 200 16.97 23.24 12.98
N TYR A 201 17.61 22.82 14.07
CA TYR A 201 18.09 23.73 15.10
C TYR A 201 19.12 24.73 14.54
N ASP A 202 20.13 24.24 13.82
CA ASP A 202 21.17 25.08 13.24
C ASP A 202 20.61 26.05 12.18
N THR A 203 19.63 25.61 11.38
CA THR A 203 18.98 26.50 10.39
C THR A 203 18.11 27.57 11.06
N THR A 204 17.39 27.25 12.13
CA THR A 204 16.65 28.24 12.92
C THR A 204 17.59 29.28 13.53
N VAL A 205 18.67 28.84 14.18
CA VAL A 205 19.68 29.74 14.77
C VAL A 205 20.39 30.59 13.70
N ALA A 206 20.62 30.05 12.51
CA ALA A 206 21.16 30.81 11.38
C ALA A 206 20.17 31.85 10.82
N TYR A 207 18.88 31.51 10.76
CA TYR A 207 17.81 32.42 10.35
C TYR A 207 17.59 33.57 11.33
N GLU A 208 17.59 33.31 12.65
CA GLU A 208 17.50 34.38 13.66
C GLU A 208 18.68 35.36 13.56
N LYS A 209 19.89 34.85 13.28
CA LYS A 209 21.13 35.66 13.20
C LYS A 209 21.33 36.41 11.87
N GLY A 210 20.58 36.11 10.81
CA GLY A 210 20.82 36.73 9.49
C GLY A 210 19.69 36.63 8.46
N GLY A 211 18.50 36.26 8.89
CA GLY A 211 17.28 36.20 8.07
C GLY A 211 17.32 35.20 6.92
N TYR A 212 16.42 35.41 5.96
CA TYR A 212 16.20 34.54 4.80
C TYR A 212 17.48 34.09 4.08
N ARG A 213 18.46 34.99 3.90
CA ARG A 213 19.72 34.71 3.18
C ARG A 213 20.68 33.75 3.91
N LYS A 214 20.37 33.33 5.14
CA LYS A 214 21.13 32.30 5.87
C LYS A 214 20.50 30.90 5.82
N VAL A 215 19.28 30.77 5.31
CA VAL A 215 18.65 29.45 5.10
C VAL A 215 19.29 28.77 3.89
N SER A 216 19.78 27.54 4.08
CA SER A 216 20.32 26.75 2.97
C SER A 216 19.20 26.37 1.98
N PRO A 217 19.40 26.48 0.65
CA PRO A 217 18.47 25.92 -0.33
C PRO A 217 18.24 24.40 -0.17
N LEU A 218 19.16 23.71 0.51
CA LEU A 218 19.10 22.28 0.81
C LEU A 218 18.38 21.96 2.13
N PHE A 219 17.91 22.97 2.88
CA PHE A 219 17.25 22.78 4.17
C PHE A 219 16.02 21.86 4.08
N VAL A 220 15.09 22.16 3.16
CA VAL A 220 13.87 21.35 2.99
C VAL A 220 14.19 19.91 2.54
N PRO A 221 15.06 19.67 1.53
CA PRO A 221 15.55 18.33 1.22
C PRO A 221 16.17 17.57 2.40
N ARG A 222 16.98 18.23 3.25
CA ARG A 222 17.63 17.60 4.41
C ARG A 222 16.64 17.26 5.54
N LEU A 223 15.57 18.05 5.68
CA LEU A 223 14.52 17.86 6.69
C LEU A 223 13.56 16.69 6.39
N LEU A 224 13.35 16.36 5.12
CA LEU A 224 12.33 15.38 4.72
C LEU A 224 12.78 13.93 5.01
N ILE A 225 12.11 13.27 5.97
CA ILE A 225 12.40 11.86 6.36
C ILE A 225 12.47 10.91 5.15
N ASN A 226 11.59 11.09 4.16
CA ASN A 226 11.56 10.23 2.97
C ASN A 226 12.73 10.44 1.99
N LEU A 227 13.59 11.44 2.18
CA LEU A 227 14.77 11.63 1.34
C LEU A 227 15.86 10.60 1.64
N ALA A 228 15.83 9.88 2.77
CA ALA A 228 16.63 8.66 2.92
C ALA A 228 16.32 7.64 1.79
N ALA A 229 15.04 7.27 1.63
CA ALA A 229 14.59 6.40 0.53
C ALA A 229 14.82 7.05 -0.85
N GLY A 230 14.59 8.35 -0.96
CA GLY A 230 14.85 9.15 -2.16
C GLY A 230 16.30 9.09 -2.64
N HIS A 231 17.29 9.30 -1.76
CA HIS A 231 18.71 9.27 -2.11
C HIS A 231 19.18 7.87 -2.51
N ILE A 232 18.69 6.81 -1.87
CA ILE A 232 18.98 5.41 -2.26
C ILE A 232 18.41 5.12 -3.66
N SER A 233 17.13 5.45 -3.90
CA SER A 233 16.49 5.30 -5.21
C SER A 233 17.23 6.06 -6.31
N MET A 234 17.64 7.30 -6.06
CA MET A 234 18.43 8.10 -7.01
C MET A 234 19.86 7.56 -7.24
N ARG A 235 20.55 7.05 -6.20
CA ARG A 235 21.93 6.53 -6.31
C ARG A 235 22.01 5.26 -7.15
N HIS A 236 21.01 4.38 -7.06
CA HIS A 236 21.00 3.08 -7.75
C HIS A 236 20.01 3.00 -8.92
N GLY A 237 19.22 4.04 -9.17
CA GLY A 237 18.26 4.11 -10.28
C GLY A 237 16.98 3.27 -10.08
N PHE A 238 16.66 2.90 -8.84
CA PHE A 238 15.49 2.09 -8.49
C PHE A 238 14.18 2.84 -8.74
N LYS A 239 13.22 2.19 -9.41
CA LYS A 239 11.98 2.76 -9.96
C LYS A 239 10.69 2.14 -9.41
N GLY A 240 10.80 1.11 -8.57
CA GLY A 240 9.67 0.53 -7.84
C GLY A 240 9.16 1.44 -6.71
N PRO A 241 8.34 0.91 -5.78
CA PRO A 241 7.74 1.68 -4.69
C PRO A 241 8.80 2.41 -3.84
N ASN A 242 8.66 3.73 -3.69
CA ASN A 242 9.57 4.57 -2.90
C ASN A 242 8.79 5.17 -1.71
N HIS A 243 9.06 4.67 -0.51
CA HIS A 243 8.29 4.95 0.70
C HIS A 243 9.18 5.20 1.93
N ALA A 244 8.59 5.82 2.94
CA ALA A 244 9.17 6.00 4.26
C ALA A 244 8.06 6.01 5.31
N ALA A 245 8.24 5.27 6.40
CA ALA A 245 7.42 5.40 7.60
C ALA A 245 8.05 6.42 8.56
N THR A 246 7.20 7.04 9.39
CA THR A 246 7.63 7.64 10.65
C THR A 246 6.58 7.32 11.71
N THR A 247 6.99 6.53 12.69
CA THR A 247 6.15 5.94 13.75
C THR A 247 6.99 5.77 15.02
N ALA A 248 7.78 6.78 15.37
CA ALA A 248 8.75 6.74 16.48
C ALA A 248 9.58 5.43 16.47
N CYS A 249 9.64 4.72 17.59
CA CYS A 249 10.47 3.52 17.79
C CYS A 249 10.06 2.30 16.95
N THR A 250 8.82 2.26 16.44
CA THR A 250 8.33 1.18 15.55
C THR A 250 8.84 1.28 14.10
N THR A 251 9.50 2.36 13.72
CA THR A 251 9.67 2.75 12.31
C THR A 251 10.45 1.74 11.45
N GLY A 252 11.57 1.20 11.93
CA GLY A 252 12.34 0.18 11.20
C GLY A 252 11.56 -1.13 11.02
N ALA A 253 10.84 -1.58 12.06
CA ALA A 253 10.01 -2.78 12.00
C ALA A 253 8.79 -2.62 11.07
N HIS A 254 8.12 -1.45 11.10
CA HIS A 254 7.08 -1.13 10.12
C HIS A 254 7.62 -1.07 8.69
N SER A 255 8.81 -0.51 8.48
CA SER A 255 9.40 -0.38 7.15
C SER A 255 9.72 -1.74 6.52
N ILE A 256 10.30 -2.66 7.30
CA ILE A 256 10.51 -4.07 6.89
C ILE A 256 9.16 -4.77 6.65
N GLY A 257 8.22 -4.62 7.59
CA GLY A 257 6.92 -5.28 7.50
C GLY A 257 6.10 -4.83 6.29
N ASP A 258 6.00 -3.53 6.02
CA ASP A 258 5.23 -3.00 4.89
C ASP A 258 5.95 -3.25 3.55
N ALA A 259 7.28 -3.20 3.50
CA ALA A 259 8.04 -3.65 2.32
C ALA A 259 7.78 -5.14 2.01
N SER A 260 7.69 -6.00 3.02
CA SER A 260 7.30 -7.40 2.85
C SER A 260 5.89 -7.52 2.24
N ARG A 261 4.95 -6.61 2.58
CA ARG A 261 3.61 -6.59 2.00
C ARG A 261 3.60 -6.16 0.54
N LEU A 262 4.37 -5.14 0.17
CA LEU A 262 4.48 -4.69 -1.23
C LEU A 262 4.93 -5.84 -2.14
N ILE A 263 5.90 -6.65 -1.69
CA ILE A 263 6.30 -7.87 -2.41
C ILE A 263 5.16 -8.91 -2.45
N GLN A 264 4.46 -9.16 -1.32
CA GLN A 264 3.32 -10.09 -1.30
C GLN A 264 2.13 -9.68 -2.17
N PHE A 265 1.95 -8.39 -2.45
CA PHE A 265 0.92 -7.88 -3.36
C PHE A 265 1.38 -7.81 -4.83
N GLY A 266 2.68 -7.92 -5.09
CA GLY A 266 3.28 -7.85 -6.43
C GLY A 266 3.56 -6.43 -6.90
N ASP A 267 3.72 -5.48 -5.97
CA ASP A 267 4.13 -4.10 -6.26
C ASP A 267 5.65 -3.96 -6.45
N ALA A 268 6.44 -4.97 -6.03
CA ALA A 268 7.89 -5.10 -6.23
C ALA A 268 8.32 -6.58 -6.17
N ASP A 269 9.43 -6.94 -6.81
CA ASP A 269 10.10 -8.24 -6.61
C ASP A 269 11.21 -8.13 -5.54
N VAL A 270 11.81 -6.93 -5.38
CA VAL A 270 12.87 -6.62 -4.41
C VAL A 270 12.58 -5.29 -3.70
N MET A 271 12.82 -5.21 -2.39
CA MET A 271 12.70 -3.98 -1.61
C MET A 271 13.92 -3.77 -0.70
N ILE A 272 14.56 -2.60 -0.79
CA ILE A 272 15.55 -2.13 0.19
C ILE A 272 14.74 -1.55 1.37
N ALA A 273 14.75 -2.19 2.54
CA ALA A 273 13.85 -1.85 3.65
C ALA A 273 14.58 -1.66 4.98
N GLY A 274 14.15 -0.71 5.82
CA GLY A 274 14.77 -0.51 7.14
C GLY A 274 14.54 0.89 7.73
N GLY A 275 15.45 1.29 8.63
CA GLY A 275 15.38 2.57 9.32
C GLY A 275 16.75 3.13 9.68
N ALA A 276 16.81 4.46 9.81
CA ALA A 276 18.01 5.20 10.22
C ALA A 276 17.67 6.38 11.15
N GLU A 277 18.57 6.68 12.08
CA GLU A 277 18.42 7.79 13.04
C GLU A 277 19.78 8.43 13.34
N SER A 278 19.80 9.76 13.56
CA SER A 278 21.02 10.53 13.84
C SER A 278 20.71 11.75 14.72
N CYS A 279 20.22 11.49 15.93
CA CYS A 279 19.56 12.51 16.76
C CYS A 279 20.32 12.91 18.04
N ILE A 280 21.62 12.59 18.16
CA ILE A 280 22.40 12.90 19.36
C ILE A 280 22.74 14.41 19.43
N HIS A 281 21.79 15.17 19.96
CA HIS A 281 21.86 16.63 20.08
C HIS A 281 21.35 17.06 21.47
N PRO A 282 21.90 18.12 22.12
CA PRO A 282 21.49 18.51 23.48
C PRO A 282 19.99 18.80 23.61
N LEU A 283 19.36 19.32 22.55
CA LEU A 283 17.91 19.56 22.50
C LEU A 283 17.09 18.26 22.48
N ALA A 284 17.55 17.21 21.77
CA ALA A 284 16.88 15.91 21.74
C ALA A 284 16.90 15.26 23.13
N ILE A 285 18.09 15.22 23.74
CA ILE A 285 18.32 14.62 25.06
C ILE A 285 17.59 15.42 26.14
N SER A 286 17.55 16.75 26.02
CA SER A 286 16.68 17.60 26.86
C SER A 286 15.21 17.20 26.72
N GLY A 287 14.70 17.02 25.51
CA GLY A 287 13.31 16.60 25.25
C GLY A 287 12.96 15.27 25.92
N PHE A 288 13.75 14.22 25.68
CA PHE A 288 13.51 12.91 26.28
C PHE A 288 13.77 12.87 27.81
N SER A 289 14.72 13.67 28.32
CA SER A 289 14.91 13.86 29.77
C SER A 289 13.70 14.54 30.42
N ARG A 290 13.13 15.56 29.77
CA ARG A 290 11.90 16.24 30.25
C ARG A 290 10.66 15.34 30.16
N ALA A 291 10.64 14.39 29.23
CA ALA A 291 9.65 13.31 29.17
C ALA A 291 9.88 12.19 30.20
N ARG A 292 10.97 12.25 30.99
CA ARG A 292 11.41 11.22 31.96
C ARG A 292 11.58 9.83 31.33
N SER A 293 12.15 9.80 30.14
CA SER A 293 12.33 8.56 29.36
C SER A 293 13.77 8.05 29.33
N LEU A 294 14.75 8.88 29.70
CA LEU A 294 16.18 8.54 29.63
C LEU A 294 16.74 8.10 30.99
N ALA A 295 17.76 7.25 30.96
CA ALA A 295 18.56 6.92 32.13
C ALA A 295 19.34 8.14 32.66
N THR A 296 19.39 8.31 33.99
CA THR A 296 20.05 9.42 34.69
C THR A 296 20.93 8.96 35.85
N GLU A 297 20.64 7.82 36.48
CA GLU A 297 21.33 7.38 37.71
C GLU A 297 22.70 6.72 37.45
N PHE A 298 23.01 6.42 36.18
CA PHE A 298 24.20 5.69 35.75
C PHE A 298 25.14 6.51 34.85
N ASN A 299 25.09 7.84 34.97
CA ASN A 299 25.96 8.77 34.22
C ASN A 299 27.47 8.57 34.51
N ASP A 300 27.81 8.02 35.69
CA ASP A 300 29.16 7.66 36.12
C ASP A 300 29.64 6.32 35.52
N ARG A 301 28.71 5.43 35.17
CA ARG A 301 28.94 4.08 34.65
C ARG A 301 28.20 3.85 33.34
N PRO A 302 28.61 4.50 32.22
CA PRO A 302 27.87 4.45 30.94
C PRO A 302 27.60 3.04 30.43
N LEU A 303 28.56 2.12 30.59
CA LEU A 303 28.43 0.72 30.14
C LEU A 303 27.31 -0.02 30.87
N GLU A 304 26.94 0.40 32.09
CA GLU A 304 25.89 -0.19 32.93
C GLU A 304 24.53 0.53 32.83
N SER A 305 24.44 1.59 32.01
CA SER A 305 23.32 2.54 32.05
C SER A 305 22.06 2.12 31.27
N SER A 306 22.19 1.16 30.34
CA SER A 306 21.05 0.48 29.71
C SER A 306 21.01 -0.95 30.22
N ARG A 307 19.95 -1.30 30.96
CA ARG A 307 19.80 -2.57 31.70
C ARG A 307 18.39 -3.14 31.55
N PRO A 308 18.01 -3.63 30.35
CA PRO A 308 16.67 -4.14 30.10
C PRO A 308 16.26 -5.25 31.08
N PHE A 309 15.01 -5.20 31.53
CA PHE A 309 14.42 -6.07 32.58
C PHE A 309 15.05 -6.01 33.99
N ASP A 310 16.16 -5.30 34.20
CA ASP A 310 16.81 -5.20 35.52
C ASP A 310 15.98 -4.39 36.50
N ARG A 311 16.06 -4.73 37.80
CA ARG A 311 15.35 -4.05 38.88
C ARG A 311 15.67 -2.56 38.98
N GLU A 312 16.93 -2.18 38.75
CA GLU A 312 17.41 -0.81 38.90
C GLU A 312 17.25 0.04 37.62
N ARG A 313 16.56 -0.46 36.59
CA ARG A 313 16.34 0.25 35.33
C ARG A 313 15.54 1.55 35.54
N ASP A 314 16.10 2.68 35.09
CA ASP A 314 15.54 4.02 35.31
C ASP A 314 15.03 4.66 34.01
N GLY A 315 15.70 4.44 32.87
CA GLY A 315 15.23 4.81 31.54
C GLY A 315 16.07 4.24 30.40
N PHE A 316 15.77 4.66 29.17
CA PHE A 316 16.52 4.23 27.99
C PHE A 316 17.75 5.10 27.73
N VAL A 317 18.76 4.53 27.07
CA VAL A 317 19.91 5.28 26.57
C VAL A 317 19.70 5.55 25.08
N ILE A 318 19.77 6.81 24.66
CA ILE A 318 19.57 7.18 23.25
C ILE A 318 20.74 6.71 22.37
N GLY A 319 20.46 6.28 21.15
CA GLY A 319 21.48 5.84 20.18
C GLY A 319 21.26 6.40 18.77
N GLU A 320 22.28 6.27 17.92
CA GLU A 320 22.23 6.61 16.48
C GLU A 320 22.79 5.47 15.61
N GLY A 321 22.42 5.46 14.32
CA GLY A 321 22.87 4.44 13.36
C GLY A 321 21.80 4.08 12.33
N ALA A 322 22.03 2.99 11.60
CA ALA A 322 21.08 2.44 10.63
C ALA A 322 21.18 0.91 10.56
N GLY A 323 20.06 0.27 10.24
CA GLY A 323 19.97 -1.14 9.88
C GLY A 323 19.07 -1.31 8.66
N VAL A 324 19.57 -1.95 7.61
CA VAL A 324 18.90 -2.11 6.31
C VAL A 324 18.91 -3.56 5.90
N VAL A 325 17.81 -3.99 5.29
CA VAL A 325 17.67 -5.32 4.70
C VAL A 325 17.23 -5.26 3.25
N ILE A 326 17.68 -6.22 2.45
CA ILE A 326 17.11 -6.50 1.14
C ILE A 326 16.07 -7.60 1.32
N LEU A 327 14.81 -7.25 1.09
CA LEU A 327 13.70 -8.21 1.01
C LEU A 327 13.48 -8.60 -0.45
N GLU A 328 13.22 -9.89 -0.69
CA GLU A 328 13.11 -10.42 -2.05
C GLU A 328 12.09 -11.56 -2.16
N GLU A 329 11.33 -11.60 -3.26
CA GLU A 329 10.42 -12.72 -3.58
C GLU A 329 11.20 -14.05 -3.69
N PHE A 330 10.67 -15.11 -3.10
CA PHE A 330 11.42 -16.35 -2.94
C PHE A 330 11.81 -17.04 -4.24
N GLU A 331 10.90 -17.19 -5.19
CA GLU A 331 11.25 -17.83 -6.47
C GLU A 331 12.16 -16.94 -7.32
N HIS A 332 12.08 -15.60 -7.19
CA HIS A 332 13.04 -14.66 -7.77
C HIS A 332 14.46 -14.85 -7.19
N ALA A 333 14.63 -14.81 -5.86
CA ALA A 333 15.94 -14.98 -5.22
C ALA A 333 16.56 -16.36 -5.51
N LYS A 334 15.74 -17.41 -5.38
CA LYS A 334 16.10 -18.81 -5.66
C LYS A 334 16.53 -19.00 -7.12
N LYS A 335 15.84 -18.36 -8.07
CA LYS A 335 16.17 -18.37 -9.51
C LYS A 335 17.51 -17.67 -9.81
N ARG A 336 17.91 -16.66 -9.02
CA ARG A 336 19.23 -16.01 -9.15
C ARG A 336 20.32 -16.60 -8.26
N GLY A 337 20.03 -17.67 -7.50
CA GLY A 337 21.01 -18.29 -6.59
C GLY A 337 21.40 -17.42 -5.40
N ALA A 338 20.49 -16.57 -4.90
CA ALA A 338 20.75 -15.75 -3.72
C ALA A 338 20.98 -16.61 -2.47
N ASN A 339 21.96 -16.25 -1.63
CA ASN A 339 22.00 -16.72 -0.24
C ASN A 339 20.74 -16.22 0.52
N ILE A 340 20.24 -16.98 1.48
CA ILE A 340 18.99 -16.67 2.18
C ILE A 340 19.21 -16.88 3.68
N TYR A 341 19.06 -15.82 4.48
CA TYR A 341 19.24 -15.92 5.94
C TYR A 341 17.95 -16.37 6.66
N ALA A 342 16.78 -15.82 6.29
CA ALA A 342 15.47 -16.16 6.87
C ALA A 342 14.29 -15.73 5.99
N GLU A 343 13.07 -16.14 6.39
CA GLU A 343 11.77 -15.77 5.83
C GLU A 343 11.06 -14.69 6.68
N VAL A 344 10.47 -13.64 6.08
CA VAL A 344 9.43 -12.82 6.73
C VAL A 344 8.10 -13.59 6.77
N ALA A 345 7.95 -14.52 7.71
CA ALA A 345 6.79 -15.38 7.80
C ALA A 345 5.52 -14.62 8.21
N GLY A 346 5.64 -13.63 9.11
CA GLY A 346 4.50 -12.87 9.60
C GLY A 346 4.83 -11.45 10.06
N TYR A 347 3.81 -10.58 10.04
CA TYR A 347 3.94 -9.18 10.44
C TYR A 347 2.62 -8.69 11.01
N GLY A 348 2.62 -8.36 12.31
CA GLY A 348 1.47 -7.91 13.06
C GLY A 348 1.63 -6.46 13.54
N LEU A 349 0.50 -5.75 13.58
CA LEU A 349 0.40 -4.40 14.15
C LEU A 349 -0.72 -4.37 15.19
N SER A 350 -0.62 -3.42 16.11
CA SER A 350 -1.73 -2.96 16.96
C SER A 350 -1.53 -1.50 17.36
N SER A 351 -2.47 -0.95 18.13
CA SER A 351 -2.26 0.28 18.89
C SER A 351 -2.85 0.12 20.29
N ASP A 352 -2.20 0.75 21.27
CA ASP A 352 -2.63 0.78 22.67
C ASP A 352 -3.91 1.61 22.88
N ALA A 353 -4.13 2.63 22.03
CA ALA A 353 -5.21 3.62 22.12
C ALA A 353 -5.40 4.20 23.55
N TYR A 354 -4.29 4.38 24.27
CA TYR A 354 -4.27 4.63 25.72
C TYR A 354 -3.63 5.96 26.10
N HIS A 355 -2.33 6.11 25.81
CA HIS A 355 -1.55 7.29 26.20
C HIS A 355 -0.42 7.56 25.18
N MET A 356 0.15 8.76 25.19
CA MET A 356 1.10 9.22 24.17
C MET A 356 2.52 8.68 24.34
N THR A 357 2.97 8.44 25.58
CA THR A 357 4.36 8.00 25.87
C THR A 357 4.40 6.75 26.73
N ALA A 358 3.75 6.77 27.89
CA ALA A 358 3.59 5.58 28.73
C ALA A 358 2.78 4.48 28.01
N PRO A 359 3.23 3.21 28.05
CA PRO A 359 2.50 2.06 27.50
C PRO A 359 1.33 1.65 28.40
N ARG A 360 0.46 0.76 27.93
CA ARG A 360 -0.50 0.07 28.79
C ARG A 360 0.20 -0.92 29.73
N GLU A 361 -0.07 -0.83 31.02
CA GLU A 361 0.40 -1.80 32.04
C GLU A 361 -0.08 -3.25 31.78
N ASP A 362 -1.20 -3.42 31.08
CA ASP A 362 -1.74 -4.74 30.72
C ASP A 362 -1.03 -5.42 29.53
N GLY A 363 -0.13 -4.71 28.83
CA GLY A 363 0.59 -5.23 27.67
C GLY A 363 -0.31 -5.59 26.47
N GLN A 364 -1.59 -5.18 26.46
CA GLN A 364 -2.57 -5.65 25.47
C GLN A 364 -2.17 -5.33 24.03
N GLY A 365 -1.63 -4.13 23.78
CA GLY A 365 -1.17 -3.72 22.46
C GLY A 365 0.01 -4.56 21.95
N PRO A 366 1.15 -4.60 22.66
CA PRO A 366 2.26 -5.53 22.40
C PRO A 366 1.81 -6.96 22.11
N ARG A 367 0.92 -7.50 22.94
CA ARG A 367 0.37 -8.85 22.79
C ARG A 367 -0.45 -9.03 21.52
N LEU A 368 -1.28 -8.04 21.16
CA LEU A 368 -2.04 -8.06 19.91
C LEU A 368 -1.13 -7.98 18.68
N ALA A 369 -0.04 -7.22 18.72
CA ALA A 369 0.93 -7.14 17.63
C ALA A 369 1.60 -8.51 17.40
N MET A 370 2.13 -9.14 18.45
CA MET A 370 2.70 -10.50 18.37
C MET A 370 1.67 -11.54 17.93
N LYS A 371 0.46 -11.53 18.49
CA LYS A 371 -0.63 -12.46 18.11
C LYS A 371 -1.04 -12.27 16.64
N HIS A 372 -0.99 -11.05 16.12
CA HIS A 372 -1.20 -10.77 14.69
C HIS A 372 -0.05 -11.27 13.81
N ALA A 373 1.21 -11.16 14.25
CA ALA A 373 2.36 -11.67 13.52
C ALA A 373 2.30 -13.21 13.39
N LEU A 374 2.11 -13.92 14.51
CA LEU A 374 1.94 -15.38 14.55
C LEU A 374 0.74 -15.85 13.71
N ARG A 375 -0.42 -15.17 13.80
CA ARG A 375 -1.60 -15.46 12.98
C ARG A 375 -1.33 -15.30 11.48
N HIS A 376 -0.51 -14.34 11.07
CA HIS A 376 -0.17 -14.13 9.66
C HIS A 376 0.85 -15.17 9.15
N ALA A 377 1.78 -15.62 10.00
CA ALA A 377 2.68 -16.74 9.72
C ALA A 377 1.98 -18.12 9.75
N GLY A 378 0.85 -18.24 10.46
CA GLY A 378 0.19 -19.53 10.71
C GLY A 378 0.90 -20.38 11.78
N ILE A 379 1.74 -19.77 12.61
CA ILE A 379 2.58 -20.45 13.61
C ILE A 379 1.94 -20.37 15.00
N LYS A 380 2.06 -21.44 15.80
CA LYS A 380 1.56 -21.52 17.18
C LYS A 380 2.52 -20.85 18.18
N PRO A 381 2.03 -20.24 19.29
CA PRO A 381 2.89 -19.62 20.31
C PRO A 381 3.96 -20.56 20.89
N SER A 382 3.62 -21.84 21.13
CA SER A 382 4.55 -22.89 21.56
C SER A 382 5.81 -23.02 20.71
N ALA A 383 5.68 -22.80 19.40
CA ALA A 383 6.74 -22.97 18.40
C ALA A 383 7.67 -21.75 18.25
N VAL A 384 7.47 -20.67 19.01
CA VAL A 384 8.42 -19.54 19.05
C VAL A 384 9.63 -19.92 19.90
N ASP A 385 10.83 -19.93 19.32
CA ASP A 385 12.06 -20.34 20.01
C ASP A 385 12.75 -19.16 20.73
N TYR A 386 12.57 -17.94 20.21
CA TYR A 386 13.21 -16.71 20.70
C TYR A 386 12.35 -15.46 20.48
N VAL A 387 12.45 -14.48 21.38
CA VAL A 387 11.93 -13.11 21.18
C VAL A 387 13.03 -12.08 21.40
N ASN A 388 13.38 -11.32 20.35
CA ASN A 388 14.11 -10.06 20.53
C ASN A 388 13.12 -8.98 20.97
N ALA A 389 13.25 -8.58 22.22
CA ALA A 389 12.29 -7.74 22.92
C ALA A 389 12.52 -6.26 22.63
N HIS A 390 11.44 -5.48 22.65
CA HIS A 390 11.56 -4.04 22.57
C HIS A 390 12.21 -3.44 23.83
N ALA A 391 12.03 -4.06 25.00
CA ALA A 391 12.50 -3.68 26.34
C ALA A 391 13.68 -2.70 26.35
N THR A 392 13.36 -1.48 26.77
CA THR A 392 14.17 -0.28 26.56
C THR A 392 14.97 0.12 27.79
N SER A 393 15.01 -0.71 28.85
CA SER A 393 15.51 -0.33 30.18
C SER A 393 14.57 0.66 30.88
N THR A 394 13.25 0.59 30.61
CA THR A 394 12.25 1.45 31.28
C THR A 394 11.42 0.65 32.30
N PRO A 395 11.05 1.24 33.45
CA PRO A 395 10.23 0.54 34.46
C PRO A 395 8.93 -0.04 33.89
N LEU A 396 8.13 0.79 33.21
CA LEU A 396 6.81 0.43 32.69
C LEU A 396 6.86 -0.37 31.39
N GLY A 397 7.76 -0.03 30.46
CA GLY A 397 7.85 -0.67 29.14
C GLY A 397 8.26 -2.13 29.21
N ASP A 398 9.37 -2.39 29.89
CA ASP A 398 9.93 -3.73 30.03
C ASP A 398 8.98 -4.67 30.80
N ALA A 399 8.23 -4.13 31.78
CA ALA A 399 7.22 -4.88 32.53
C ALA A 399 5.97 -5.19 31.68
N ALA A 400 5.46 -4.21 30.93
CA ALA A 400 4.31 -4.40 30.03
C ALA A 400 4.62 -5.40 28.90
N GLU A 401 5.83 -5.37 28.34
CA GLU A 401 6.26 -6.36 27.34
C GLU A 401 6.47 -7.75 27.95
N ASN A 402 7.15 -7.87 29.09
CA ASN A 402 7.32 -9.15 29.78
C ASN A 402 5.96 -9.83 30.05
N ARG A 403 4.98 -9.05 30.54
CA ARG A 403 3.60 -9.50 30.75
C ARG A 403 2.90 -9.91 29.45
N ALA A 404 3.05 -9.11 28.38
CA ALA A 404 2.48 -9.40 27.05
C ALA A 404 3.04 -10.69 26.42
N ILE A 405 4.34 -10.93 26.58
CA ILE A 405 5.04 -12.13 26.09
C ILE A 405 4.60 -13.34 26.90
N LYS A 406 4.57 -13.26 28.24
CA LYS A 406 4.08 -14.35 29.10
C LYS A 406 2.62 -14.70 28.81
N GLU A 407 1.70 -13.74 28.69
CA GLU A 407 0.29 -14.03 28.40
C GLU A 407 0.07 -14.65 27.00
N LEU A 408 0.91 -14.33 26.01
CA LEU A 408 0.82 -14.95 24.68
C LEU A 408 1.48 -16.33 24.62
N LEU A 409 2.70 -16.46 25.14
CA LEU A 409 3.51 -17.66 24.98
C LEU A 409 3.23 -18.74 26.03
N LEU A 410 2.52 -18.43 27.12
CA LEU A 410 1.97 -19.41 28.10
C LEU A 410 0.45 -19.58 27.96
N GLY A 411 -0.16 -18.93 26.95
CA GLY A 411 -1.59 -19.01 26.67
C GLY A 411 -2.00 -20.28 25.92
N GLU A 412 -3.17 -20.22 25.28
CA GLU A 412 -3.66 -21.27 24.38
C GLU A 412 -2.63 -21.58 23.27
N ASP A 413 -2.35 -22.88 23.05
CA ASP A 413 -1.28 -23.36 22.16
C ASP A 413 0.14 -22.88 22.51
N GLY A 414 0.38 -22.44 23.76
CA GLY A 414 1.66 -21.97 24.29
C GLY A 414 2.60 -23.05 24.86
N LYS A 415 3.70 -22.60 25.45
CA LYS A 415 4.65 -23.37 26.25
C LYS A 415 4.09 -23.60 27.66
N ASP A 416 4.61 -24.61 28.33
CA ASP A 416 4.18 -25.10 29.65
C ASP A 416 4.84 -24.41 30.85
N ALA A 417 5.94 -23.66 30.65
CA ALA A 417 6.63 -22.93 31.71
C ALA A 417 7.34 -21.67 31.18
N ALA A 418 7.34 -20.59 31.99
CA ALA A 418 7.93 -19.31 31.65
C ALA A 418 9.45 -19.39 31.35
N CYS A 419 10.17 -20.23 32.09
CA CYS A 419 11.61 -20.46 31.90
C CYS A 419 11.98 -21.12 30.55
N ARG A 420 11.00 -21.56 29.75
CA ARG A 420 11.19 -22.02 28.36
C ARG A 420 10.92 -20.93 27.32
N ILE A 421 10.59 -19.71 27.75
CA ILE A 421 10.57 -18.53 26.89
C ILE A 421 11.99 -17.96 26.91
N ASN A 422 12.69 -18.08 25.79
CA ASN A 422 13.95 -17.39 25.57
C ASN A 422 13.67 -16.01 24.99
N MET A 423 14.21 -14.96 25.60
CA MET A 423 14.06 -13.59 25.13
C MET A 423 15.24 -12.73 25.57
N SER A 424 15.58 -11.68 24.82
CA SER A 424 16.62 -10.73 25.24
C SER A 424 16.37 -9.35 24.64
N SER A 425 17.09 -8.34 25.13
CA SER A 425 17.11 -7.02 24.48
C SER A 425 18.54 -6.56 24.25
N THR A 426 18.89 -6.39 22.97
CA THR A 426 20.21 -5.93 22.53
C THR A 426 20.49 -4.46 22.89
N LYS A 427 19.48 -3.71 23.38
CA LYS A 427 19.60 -2.29 23.74
C LYS A 427 20.52 -2.04 24.93
N GLY A 428 20.80 -3.05 25.74
CA GLY A 428 21.87 -3.00 26.76
C GLY A 428 23.26 -2.82 26.16
N ALA A 429 23.48 -3.27 24.91
CA ALA A 429 24.75 -3.13 24.19
C ALA A 429 24.81 -1.89 23.28
N ILE A 430 23.71 -1.55 22.59
CA ILE A 430 23.71 -0.54 21.51
C ILE A 430 22.95 0.75 21.85
N GLY A 431 22.30 0.83 23.02
CA GLY A 431 21.32 1.86 23.32
C GLY A 431 20.04 1.70 22.48
N HIS A 432 19.27 2.77 22.33
CA HIS A 432 18.00 2.76 21.62
C HIS A 432 18.04 3.74 20.42
N LEU A 433 18.21 3.20 19.22
CA LEU A 433 18.38 3.93 17.96
C LEU A 433 17.04 4.47 17.38
N LEU A 434 16.08 4.78 18.25
CA LEU A 434 14.72 5.26 17.93
C LEU A 434 14.13 4.62 16.65
N GLY A 435 14.05 5.34 15.53
CA GLY A 435 13.46 4.85 14.29
C GLY A 435 14.22 3.71 13.60
N ALA A 436 15.52 3.53 13.86
CA ALA A 436 16.32 2.42 13.33
C ALA A 436 16.30 1.17 14.23
N ALA A 437 15.83 1.29 15.48
CA ALA A 437 15.87 0.22 16.47
C ALA A 437 15.27 -1.10 15.94
N GLY A 438 14.01 -1.06 15.49
CA GLY A 438 13.31 -2.26 15.01
C GLY A 438 13.90 -2.93 13.76
N SER A 439 14.67 -2.22 12.92
CA SER A 439 15.37 -2.85 11.78
C SER A 439 16.72 -3.46 12.19
N VAL A 440 17.48 -2.78 13.05
CA VAL A 440 18.71 -3.32 13.66
C VAL A 440 18.42 -4.57 14.50
N GLU A 441 17.33 -4.55 15.27
CA GLU A 441 16.84 -5.66 16.09
C GLU A 441 16.33 -6.83 15.23
N SER A 442 15.68 -6.55 14.09
CA SER A 442 15.31 -7.58 13.12
C SER A 442 16.53 -8.31 12.55
N ILE A 443 17.61 -7.58 12.30
CA ILE A 443 18.87 -8.13 11.79
C ILE A 443 19.54 -9.02 12.84
N PHE A 444 19.61 -8.58 14.10
CA PHE A 444 20.09 -9.42 15.20
C PHE A 444 19.25 -10.66 15.45
N THR A 445 17.93 -10.56 15.27
CA THR A 445 17.02 -11.72 15.39
C THR A 445 17.37 -12.79 14.35
N ILE A 446 17.60 -12.39 13.10
CA ILE A 446 17.89 -13.33 12.00
C ILE A 446 19.33 -13.85 12.03
N LEU A 447 20.29 -13.05 12.46
CA LEU A 447 21.65 -13.55 12.71
C LEU A 447 21.65 -14.56 13.87
N GLY A 448 20.82 -14.35 14.89
CA GLY A 448 20.61 -15.34 15.96
C GLY A 448 20.01 -16.65 15.46
N MET A 449 19.12 -16.60 14.46
CA MET A 449 18.60 -17.78 13.76
C MET A 449 19.65 -18.46 12.88
N HIS A 450 20.37 -17.69 12.06
CA HIS A 450 21.41 -18.19 11.17
C HIS A 450 22.57 -18.86 11.93
N HIS A 451 22.95 -18.28 13.08
CA HIS A 451 24.04 -18.78 13.92
C HIS A 451 23.56 -19.63 15.12
N ASN A 452 22.25 -19.91 15.26
CA ASN A 452 21.66 -20.64 16.39
C ASN A 452 22.19 -20.15 17.77
N THR A 453 22.24 -18.82 17.91
CA THR A 453 22.87 -18.12 19.04
C THR A 453 21.97 -16.98 19.51
N LEU A 454 21.55 -17.02 20.77
CA LEU A 454 20.78 -15.96 21.40
C LEU A 454 21.73 -14.83 21.86
N PRO A 455 21.53 -13.57 21.43
CA PRO A 455 22.36 -12.45 21.88
C PRO A 455 22.03 -12.05 23.33
N PRO A 456 23.01 -11.57 24.11
CA PRO A 456 22.84 -11.32 25.54
C PRO A 456 22.00 -10.08 25.86
N THR A 457 21.24 -10.16 26.96
CA THR A 457 20.80 -8.96 27.70
C THR A 457 21.94 -8.55 28.64
N LEU A 458 22.65 -7.47 28.30
CA LEU A 458 23.67 -6.91 29.18
C LEU A 458 23.05 -6.24 30.42
N ASN A 459 23.85 -6.12 31.48
CA ASN A 459 23.55 -5.40 32.72
C ASN A 459 22.35 -5.90 33.56
N LEU A 460 21.73 -7.01 33.19
CA LEU A 460 20.67 -7.67 33.96
C LEU A 460 21.26 -8.45 35.15
N GLN A 461 21.39 -7.78 36.31
CA GLN A 461 21.92 -8.35 37.55
C GLN A 461 20.81 -8.94 38.43
N ASN A 462 19.66 -8.24 38.50
CA ASN A 462 18.52 -8.60 39.34
C ASN A 462 17.23 -8.49 38.51
N PRO A 463 16.58 -9.61 38.12
CA PRO A 463 15.35 -9.56 37.33
C PRO A 463 14.19 -8.86 38.07
N GLY A 464 13.73 -7.75 37.51
CA GLY A 464 12.41 -7.18 37.78
C GLY A 464 12.14 -6.56 39.16
N ASP A 465 10.92 -6.04 39.29
CA ASP A 465 10.25 -5.77 40.57
C ASP A 465 8.73 -5.87 40.32
N PRO A 466 7.99 -6.79 40.96
CA PRO A 466 8.49 -7.87 41.82
C PRO A 466 9.18 -8.97 41.00
N ALA A 467 10.18 -9.65 41.58
CA ALA A 467 11.05 -10.57 40.86
C ALA A 467 10.34 -11.85 40.36
N ASP A 468 9.23 -12.27 40.99
CA ASP A 468 8.42 -13.43 40.58
C ASP A 468 7.59 -13.18 39.31
N GLU A 469 7.38 -11.92 38.89
CA GLU A 469 6.87 -11.63 37.55
C GLU A 469 7.93 -11.85 36.46
N PHE A 470 9.22 -11.95 36.80
CA PHE A 470 10.35 -11.99 35.86
C PHE A 470 11.12 -13.32 35.92
N ASP A 471 10.49 -14.38 35.40
CA ASP A 471 10.89 -15.81 35.49
C ASP A 471 11.23 -16.46 34.12
N CYS A 472 11.33 -15.68 33.05
CA CYS A 472 11.74 -16.16 31.72
C CYS A 472 13.27 -16.29 31.58
N ASN A 473 13.74 -16.94 30.50
CA ASN A 473 15.16 -16.94 30.16
C ASN A 473 15.52 -15.65 29.42
N TYR A 474 15.95 -14.62 30.16
CA TYR A 474 16.32 -13.31 29.63
C TYR A 474 17.71 -13.25 28.95
N VAL A 475 18.40 -14.39 28.79
CA VAL A 475 19.75 -14.49 28.19
C VAL A 475 20.74 -13.51 28.87
N ALA A 476 20.78 -13.52 30.21
CA ALA A 476 21.54 -12.55 30.99
C ALA A 476 23.06 -12.66 30.79
N HIS A 477 23.73 -11.51 30.65
CA HIS A 477 25.18 -11.29 30.52
C HIS A 477 25.88 -11.89 29.29
N ALA A 478 25.62 -13.15 28.95
CA ALA A 478 26.38 -13.91 27.96
C ALA A 478 25.47 -14.58 26.91
N ALA A 479 25.95 -14.64 25.67
CA ALA A 479 25.24 -15.29 24.58
C ALA A 479 25.02 -16.79 24.84
N GLN A 480 23.87 -17.32 24.43
CA GLN A 480 23.51 -18.73 24.64
C GLN A 480 23.36 -19.46 23.30
N GLN A 481 23.92 -20.67 23.20
CA GLN A 481 23.68 -21.54 22.05
C GLN A 481 22.30 -22.19 22.14
N HIS A 482 21.46 -22.01 21.12
CA HIS A 482 20.09 -22.53 21.07
C HIS A 482 19.63 -22.66 19.61
N GLY A 483 18.99 -23.76 19.23
CA GLY A 483 18.37 -23.88 17.91
C GLY A 483 17.22 -22.88 17.76
N VAL A 484 17.22 -22.00 16.75
CA VAL A 484 16.16 -20.99 16.56
C VAL A 484 15.57 -21.10 15.16
N HIS A 485 14.40 -21.75 15.07
CA HIS A 485 13.66 -21.96 13.84
C HIS A 485 12.54 -20.93 13.65
N VAL A 486 11.99 -20.39 14.74
CA VAL A 486 11.03 -19.26 14.72
C VAL A 486 11.45 -18.23 15.76
N ALA A 487 11.50 -16.96 15.35
CA ALA A 487 11.73 -15.85 16.26
C ALA A 487 10.76 -14.68 16.04
N LEU A 488 10.45 -13.96 17.11
CA LEU A 488 9.76 -12.68 17.07
C LEU A 488 10.75 -11.53 17.29
N SER A 489 10.61 -10.44 16.55
CA SER A 489 11.27 -9.16 16.82
C SER A 489 10.20 -8.11 17.10
N ASN A 490 10.23 -7.53 18.29
CA ASN A 490 9.22 -6.58 18.76
C ASN A 490 9.68 -5.13 18.63
N SER A 491 8.74 -4.21 18.42
CA SER A 491 8.99 -2.77 18.54
C SER A 491 7.73 -2.04 18.96
N PHE A 492 7.81 -1.14 19.94
CA PHE A 492 6.68 -0.37 20.47
C PHE A 492 7.07 1.11 20.56
N GLY A 493 6.24 2.01 20.05
CA GLY A 493 6.58 3.42 19.87
C GLY A 493 5.60 4.40 20.52
N PHE A 494 6.11 5.61 20.82
CA PHE A 494 5.29 6.75 21.25
C PHE A 494 4.15 7.01 20.25
N GLY A 495 2.99 7.39 20.79
CA GLY A 495 1.69 7.29 20.12
C GLY A 495 0.96 5.96 20.40
N GLY A 496 1.58 5.04 21.15
CA GLY A 496 1.00 3.73 21.45
C GLY A 496 0.88 2.88 20.19
N THR A 497 1.95 2.82 19.40
CA THR A 497 2.00 2.14 18.09
C THR A 497 2.91 0.91 18.21
N ASN A 498 2.42 -0.26 17.77
CA ASN A 498 3.08 -1.53 18.06
C ASN A 498 3.27 -2.38 16.80
N ALA A 499 4.48 -2.89 16.61
CA ALA A 499 4.83 -3.83 15.55
C ALA A 499 5.46 -5.11 16.15
N SER A 500 5.22 -6.24 15.49
CA SER A 500 5.97 -7.46 15.72
C SER A 500 6.19 -8.17 14.39
N LEU A 501 7.44 -8.57 14.13
CA LEU A 501 7.86 -9.33 12.96
C LEU A 501 8.14 -10.77 13.39
N CYS A 502 7.60 -11.72 12.65
CA CYS A 502 7.81 -13.15 12.85
C CYS A 502 8.69 -13.68 11.72
N PHE A 503 9.86 -14.19 12.07
CA PHE A 503 10.83 -14.75 11.15
C PHE A 503 10.86 -16.27 11.26
N HIS A 504 11.06 -16.95 10.12
CA HIS A 504 11.20 -18.41 10.06
C HIS A 504 12.51 -18.84 9.37
N SER A 505 13.14 -19.89 9.88
CA SER A 505 14.42 -20.40 9.37
C SER A 505 14.19 -21.43 8.26
N LEU A 506 14.79 -21.18 7.09
CA LEU A 506 14.58 -21.94 5.86
C LEU A 506 15.58 -23.10 5.75
N PHE A 507 15.55 -24.01 6.72
CA PHE A 507 16.34 -25.25 6.64
C PHE A 507 15.83 -26.14 5.52
N LEU A 508 16.49 -26.03 4.35
CA LEU A 508 16.47 -27.06 3.31
C LEU A 508 17.13 -28.33 3.87
N SER A 509 16.33 -29.18 4.52
CA SER A 509 16.75 -30.49 5.00
C SER A 509 17.08 -31.40 3.80
N SER A 510 18.32 -31.34 3.33
CA SER A 510 18.91 -32.21 2.32
C SER A 510 19.18 -33.63 2.87
N ASP A 511 18.21 -34.20 3.58
CA ASP A 511 18.17 -35.60 4.00
C ASP A 511 16.75 -36.01 4.44
N LEU A 512 15.86 -36.21 3.45
CA LEU A 512 14.64 -36.99 3.65
C LEU A 512 14.24 -37.78 2.39
N VAL A 513 15.15 -38.64 1.94
CA VAL A 513 14.85 -39.68 0.94
C VAL A 513 13.98 -40.76 1.59
N LEU A 514 12.70 -40.46 1.79
CA LEU A 514 11.72 -41.40 2.33
C LEU A 514 11.19 -42.26 1.17
N PRO A 515 11.47 -43.58 1.14
CA PRO A 515 11.39 -44.36 -0.10
C PRO A 515 9.97 -44.62 -0.60
N PHE A 516 9.84 -44.61 -1.93
CA PHE A 516 8.66 -45.09 -2.65
C PHE A 516 8.43 -46.59 -2.38
N PHE A 517 7.53 -46.94 -1.47
CA PHE A 517 6.99 -48.30 -1.39
C PHE A 517 5.72 -48.43 -2.24
N LEU A 518 5.90 -48.98 -3.43
CA LEU A 518 4.83 -49.58 -4.23
C LEU A 518 4.27 -50.81 -3.51
N PHE A 519 2.99 -50.79 -3.16
CA PHE A 519 2.17 -52.01 -3.12
C PHE A 519 0.75 -51.70 -3.57
N ALA A 520 0.14 -52.62 -4.31
CA ALA A 520 -1.15 -52.42 -4.95
C ALA A 520 -2.14 -53.54 -4.61
N SER A 521 -3.27 -53.16 -4.01
CA SER A 521 -4.52 -53.95 -3.91
C SER A 521 -4.44 -55.25 -3.06
N PRO A 522 -5.58 -55.97 -2.82
CA PRO A 522 -6.99 -55.56 -2.78
C PRO A 522 -7.71 -56.01 -1.48
N TRP A 523 -9.04 -55.83 -1.43
CA TRP A 523 -10.02 -56.50 -0.54
C TRP A 523 -10.03 -56.13 0.96
N GLY A 524 -11.13 -56.51 1.64
CA GLY A 524 -11.32 -56.41 3.09
C GLY A 524 -12.61 -55.67 3.48
N ALA A 525 -13.62 -56.39 3.98
CA ALA A 525 -14.89 -55.83 4.45
C ALA A 525 -15.11 -56.09 5.95
N CYS A 526 -16.26 -55.62 6.47
CA CYS A 526 -16.73 -55.63 7.87
C CYS A 526 -16.02 -54.64 8.82
N SER A 527 -16.69 -53.80 9.64
CA SER A 527 -18.06 -53.70 10.19
C SER A 527 -18.28 -54.28 11.60
N SER A 528 -18.06 -53.43 12.61
CA SER A 528 -18.84 -53.33 13.86
C SER A 528 -18.59 -51.92 14.43
N ARG A 529 -19.55 -51.03 14.74
CA ARG A 529 -20.80 -51.13 15.55
C ARG A 529 -20.54 -51.63 16.98
N MET A 530 -21.04 -51.01 18.05
CA MET A 530 -21.91 -49.82 18.16
C MET A 530 -21.89 -49.24 19.59
N ALA A 531 -22.33 -47.98 19.72
CA ALA A 531 -23.11 -47.46 20.87
C ALA A 531 -22.42 -47.32 22.26
N THR A 532 -22.83 -46.46 23.20
CA THR A 532 -23.67 -45.22 23.17
C THR A 532 -23.53 -44.48 24.51
N SER A 533 -23.43 -43.14 24.51
CA SER A 533 -24.16 -42.27 25.46
C SER A 533 -23.99 -40.78 25.16
N ARG A 534 -25.10 -40.06 24.94
CA ARG A 534 -25.20 -38.58 24.99
C ARG A 534 -26.62 -38.16 25.37
N PRO A 535 -26.76 -37.30 26.39
CA PRO A 535 -27.60 -36.09 26.37
C PRO A 535 -26.76 -34.90 25.83
N SER A 536 -27.20 -33.82 25.15
CA SER A 536 -28.35 -32.90 25.30
C SER A 536 -28.38 -32.17 26.66
N SER A 537 -28.54 -30.85 26.81
CA SER A 537 -28.78 -29.68 25.91
C SER A 537 -28.91 -28.43 26.81
N ILE A 538 -28.76 -27.13 26.45
CA ILE A 538 -28.40 -26.28 25.29
C ILE A 538 -28.13 -24.87 25.91
N ALA A 539 -27.41 -23.87 25.39
CA ALA A 539 -26.85 -23.54 24.05
C ALA A 539 -25.32 -23.24 24.17
N GLY A 540 -24.62 -22.48 23.32
CA GLY A 540 -24.96 -21.80 22.06
C GLY A 540 -23.71 -21.66 21.15
N SER A 541 -23.89 -21.36 19.87
CA SER A 541 -22.90 -21.68 18.82
C SER A 541 -22.34 -20.48 18.06
N ASP A 542 -21.00 -20.40 18.01
CA ASP A 542 -20.29 -19.76 16.89
C ASP A 542 -20.56 -20.49 15.57
N ALA A 543 -20.38 -19.78 14.44
CA ALA A 543 -20.53 -20.34 13.11
C ALA A 543 -19.33 -19.99 12.21
N GLU A 544 -18.53 -21.00 11.86
CA GLU A 544 -17.32 -20.84 11.05
C GLU A 544 -17.61 -20.38 9.60
N ALA A 545 -16.94 -19.31 9.15
CA ALA A 545 -17.01 -18.85 7.77
C ALA A 545 -16.02 -19.62 6.86
N LYS A 546 -16.48 -20.70 6.22
CA LYS A 546 -15.69 -21.49 5.26
C LYS A 546 -15.30 -20.66 4.01
N PRO A 547 -14.10 -20.87 3.43
CA PRO A 547 -13.64 -20.12 2.26
C PRO A 547 -14.53 -20.38 1.03
N SER A 548 -15.09 -19.32 0.46
CA SER A 548 -16.14 -19.45 -0.56
C SER A 548 -15.64 -19.93 -1.92
N PHE A 549 -16.42 -20.82 -2.53
CA PHE A 549 -16.22 -21.36 -3.88
C PHE A 549 -15.92 -20.27 -4.93
N PHE A 550 -16.64 -19.15 -4.85
CA PHE A 550 -16.50 -17.98 -5.72
C PHE A 550 -15.08 -17.40 -5.77
N ARG A 551 -14.33 -17.43 -4.65
CA ARG A 551 -12.95 -16.89 -4.60
C ARG A 551 -11.97 -17.74 -5.41
N ASN A 552 -12.14 -19.06 -5.41
CA ASN A 552 -11.36 -19.98 -6.25
C ASN A 552 -11.76 -19.89 -7.75
N ALA A 553 -13.04 -19.65 -8.05
CA ALA A 553 -13.50 -19.45 -9.42
C ALA A 553 -12.95 -18.14 -10.03
N SER A 554 -13.04 -17.03 -9.29
CA SER A 554 -12.55 -15.71 -9.71
C SER A 554 -11.05 -15.73 -10.07
N ASN A 555 -10.22 -16.36 -9.25
CA ASN A 555 -8.78 -16.47 -9.47
C ASN A 555 -8.40 -17.30 -10.72
N LYS A 556 -9.28 -18.19 -11.19
CA LYS A 556 -9.11 -18.91 -12.47
C LYS A 556 -9.62 -18.08 -13.66
N ALA A 557 -10.72 -17.35 -13.49
CA ALA A 557 -11.26 -16.48 -14.54
C ALA A 557 -10.28 -15.35 -14.91
N SER A 558 -9.59 -14.76 -13.92
CA SER A 558 -8.58 -13.72 -14.16
C SER A 558 -7.35 -14.22 -14.93
N THR A 559 -6.93 -15.46 -14.69
CA THR A 559 -5.80 -16.08 -15.42
C THR A 559 -6.14 -16.43 -16.86
N TYR A 560 -7.36 -16.88 -17.16
CA TYR A 560 -7.81 -17.04 -18.55
C TYR A 560 -8.00 -15.69 -19.27
N HIS A 561 -8.55 -14.67 -18.59
CA HIS A 561 -8.70 -13.32 -19.14
C HIS A 561 -7.36 -12.75 -19.64
N ALA A 562 -6.28 -12.96 -18.87
CA ALA A 562 -4.93 -12.50 -19.23
C ALA A 562 -4.34 -13.19 -20.49
N GLN A 563 -4.88 -14.33 -20.94
CA GLN A 563 -4.33 -15.10 -22.05
C GLN A 563 -4.89 -14.71 -23.43
N ILE A 564 -6.09 -14.12 -23.49
CA ILE A 564 -6.77 -13.82 -24.77
C ILE A 564 -6.45 -12.39 -25.23
N PRO A 565 -5.74 -12.18 -26.37
CA PRO A 565 -5.21 -10.86 -26.74
C PRO A 565 -6.25 -9.74 -26.88
N TYR A 566 -7.46 -10.08 -27.36
CA TYR A 566 -8.53 -9.10 -27.59
C TYR A 566 -9.26 -8.67 -26.31
N LEU A 567 -9.38 -9.56 -25.31
CA LEU A 567 -10.08 -9.27 -24.05
C LEU A 567 -9.28 -8.35 -23.13
N ARG A 568 -7.94 -8.35 -23.23
CA ARG A 568 -7.04 -7.46 -22.47
C ARG A 568 -7.34 -5.96 -22.56
N ARG A 569 -8.16 -5.51 -23.53
CA ARG A 569 -8.58 -4.10 -23.69
C ARG A 569 -9.69 -3.67 -22.72
N LEU A 570 -10.35 -4.63 -22.05
CA LEU A 570 -11.42 -4.38 -21.10
C LEU A 570 -10.93 -4.74 -19.67
N PRO A 571 -11.33 -4.00 -18.62
CA PRO A 571 -10.91 -4.30 -17.25
C PRO A 571 -11.64 -5.54 -16.72
N PHE A 572 -10.89 -6.49 -16.17
CA PHE A 572 -11.43 -7.77 -15.68
C PHE A 572 -12.68 -7.65 -14.78
N PRO A 573 -12.81 -6.68 -13.84
CA PRO A 573 -14.04 -6.50 -13.05
C PRO A 573 -15.31 -6.24 -13.87
N ALA A 574 -15.21 -5.53 -15.00
CA ALA A 574 -16.35 -5.27 -15.88
C ALA A 574 -16.82 -6.57 -16.56
N ILE A 575 -15.89 -7.32 -17.15
CA ILE A 575 -16.20 -8.62 -17.76
C ILE A 575 -16.73 -9.61 -16.71
N ALA A 576 -16.13 -9.66 -15.52
CA ALA A 576 -16.58 -10.56 -14.46
C ALA A 576 -18.03 -10.28 -14.04
N ILE A 577 -18.44 -9.01 -13.96
CA ILE A 577 -19.81 -8.63 -13.60
C ILE A 577 -20.80 -8.88 -14.76
N ILE A 578 -20.45 -8.55 -16.00
CA ILE A 578 -21.29 -8.86 -17.18
C ILE A 578 -21.49 -10.38 -17.31
N VAL A 579 -20.43 -11.18 -17.20
CA VAL A 579 -20.52 -12.65 -17.23
C VAL A 579 -21.35 -13.19 -16.06
N THR A 580 -21.22 -12.60 -14.87
CA THR A 580 -22.07 -12.97 -13.72
C THR A 580 -23.54 -12.68 -13.99
N LEU A 581 -23.88 -11.53 -14.57
CA LEU A 581 -25.26 -11.17 -14.93
C LEU A 581 -25.82 -12.06 -16.04
N ILE A 582 -25.01 -12.47 -17.02
CA ILE A 582 -25.42 -13.47 -18.04
C ILE A 582 -25.72 -14.82 -17.37
N VAL A 583 -24.86 -15.29 -16.46
CA VAL A 583 -25.10 -16.54 -15.72
C VAL A 583 -26.35 -16.45 -14.83
N VAL A 584 -26.57 -15.32 -14.14
CA VAL A 584 -27.80 -15.09 -13.35
C VAL A 584 -29.04 -15.10 -14.26
N ASN A 585 -29.00 -14.45 -15.41
CA ASN A 585 -30.09 -14.47 -16.39
C ASN A 585 -30.39 -15.88 -16.91
N LEU A 586 -29.37 -16.68 -17.21
CA LEU A 586 -29.53 -18.09 -17.59
C LEU A 586 -30.14 -18.94 -16.47
N LEU A 587 -29.78 -18.68 -15.21
CA LEU A 587 -30.37 -19.37 -14.04
C LEU A 587 -31.83 -18.95 -13.79
N VAL A 588 -32.17 -17.67 -13.96
CA VAL A 588 -33.56 -17.19 -13.92
C VAL A 588 -34.38 -17.85 -15.03
N TRP A 589 -33.87 -17.86 -16.27
CA TRP A 589 -34.54 -18.53 -17.39
C TRP A 589 -34.69 -20.03 -17.21
N ALA A 590 -33.72 -20.71 -16.58
CA ALA A 590 -33.84 -22.13 -16.24
C ALA A 590 -34.91 -22.39 -15.17
N ALA A 591 -34.94 -21.58 -14.10
CA ALA A 591 -35.94 -21.69 -13.04
C ALA A 591 -37.36 -21.40 -13.56
N VAL A 592 -37.52 -20.34 -14.36
CA VAL A 592 -38.77 -20.02 -15.04
C VAL A 592 -39.16 -21.13 -16.02
N GLY A 593 -38.22 -21.69 -16.79
CA GLY A 593 -38.47 -22.81 -17.70
C GLY A 593 -39.01 -24.05 -17.01
N ILE A 594 -38.52 -24.38 -15.80
CA ILE A 594 -39.04 -25.48 -14.97
C ILE A 594 -40.49 -25.23 -14.55
N VAL A 595 -40.84 -24.00 -14.16
CA VAL A 595 -42.21 -23.64 -13.77
C VAL A 595 -43.15 -23.59 -14.98
N LEU A 596 -42.73 -22.96 -16.07
CA LEU A 596 -43.53 -22.80 -17.29
C LEU A 596 -43.65 -24.08 -18.14
N HIS A 597 -42.86 -25.12 -17.86
CA HIS A 597 -43.08 -26.46 -18.42
C HIS A 597 -44.50 -26.98 -18.14
N TRP A 598 -45.06 -26.64 -16.97
CA TRP A 598 -46.43 -26.98 -16.57
C TRP A 598 -47.47 -25.95 -17.01
N HIS A 599 -47.04 -24.80 -17.54
CA HIS A 599 -47.87 -23.66 -17.94
C HIS A 599 -47.46 -23.11 -19.30
N THR A 600 -47.35 -23.99 -20.30
CA THR A 600 -46.83 -23.67 -21.64
C THR A 600 -47.47 -22.47 -22.36
N PRO A 601 -48.77 -22.11 -22.18
CA PRO A 601 -49.33 -20.90 -22.80
C PRO A 601 -48.71 -19.58 -22.30
N LEU A 602 -48.00 -19.60 -21.16
CA LEU A 602 -47.36 -18.41 -20.59
C LEU A 602 -45.94 -18.16 -21.14
N ILE A 603 -45.36 -19.10 -21.90
CA ILE A 603 -43.98 -19.00 -22.40
C ILE A 603 -43.82 -17.80 -23.35
N SER A 604 -44.80 -17.54 -24.22
CA SER A 604 -44.78 -16.39 -25.13
C SER A 604 -44.85 -15.05 -24.40
N THR A 605 -45.68 -14.96 -23.34
CA THR A 605 -45.77 -13.75 -22.50
C THR A 605 -44.50 -13.57 -21.65
N ALA A 606 -43.87 -14.64 -21.18
CA ALA A 606 -42.59 -14.58 -20.48
C ALA A 606 -41.45 -14.06 -21.38
N ILE A 607 -41.35 -14.57 -22.62
CA ILE A 607 -40.37 -14.07 -23.61
C ILE A 607 -40.64 -12.59 -23.92
N LEU A 608 -41.91 -12.23 -24.14
CA LEU A 608 -42.29 -10.84 -24.38
C LEU A 608 -41.87 -9.93 -23.22
N SER A 609 -42.16 -10.29 -21.97
CA SER A 609 -41.77 -9.51 -20.78
C SER A 609 -40.26 -9.31 -20.66
N TYR A 610 -39.46 -10.33 -20.95
CA TYR A 610 -38.00 -10.21 -20.99
C TYR A 610 -37.53 -9.26 -22.11
N THR A 611 -38.12 -9.35 -23.31
CA THR A 611 -37.79 -8.43 -24.42
C THR A 611 -38.23 -7.00 -24.17
N LEU A 612 -39.34 -6.78 -23.46
CA LEU A 612 -39.75 -5.45 -23.00
C LEU A 612 -38.75 -4.87 -22.01
N GLY A 613 -38.23 -5.68 -21.08
CA GLY A 613 -37.16 -5.26 -20.15
C GLY A 613 -35.86 -4.90 -20.85
N LEU A 614 -35.49 -5.64 -21.90
CA LEU A 614 -34.35 -5.30 -22.76
C LEU A 614 -34.59 -4.03 -23.58
N ARG A 615 -35.80 -3.81 -24.10
CA ARG A 615 -36.15 -2.57 -24.82
C ARG A 615 -36.06 -1.36 -23.90
N HIS A 616 -36.63 -1.47 -22.70
CA HIS A 616 -36.68 -0.40 -21.70
C HIS A 616 -35.29 0.09 -21.28
N ALA A 617 -34.33 -0.81 -21.11
CA ALA A 617 -32.93 -0.43 -20.81
C ALA A 617 -32.21 0.34 -21.95
N LEU A 618 -32.87 0.56 -23.09
CA LEU A 618 -32.38 1.41 -24.18
C LEU A 618 -33.05 2.79 -24.21
N ASP A 619 -33.97 3.09 -23.28
CA ASP A 619 -34.60 4.40 -23.19
C ASP A 619 -33.56 5.48 -22.82
N ALA A 620 -33.69 6.65 -23.45
CA ALA A 620 -32.62 7.63 -23.54
C ALA A 620 -32.17 8.21 -22.19
N ASP A 621 -33.08 8.27 -21.21
CA ASP A 621 -32.86 8.78 -19.86
C ASP A 621 -32.24 7.74 -18.93
N HIS A 622 -32.56 6.44 -19.08
CA HIS A 622 -31.83 5.33 -18.45
C HIS A 622 -30.34 5.41 -18.76
N ILE A 623 -29.99 5.36 -20.06
CA ILE A 623 -28.62 5.46 -20.56
C ILE A 623 -27.95 6.73 -20.03
N SER A 624 -28.65 7.87 -20.11
CA SER A 624 -28.09 9.16 -19.69
C SER A 624 -27.86 9.28 -18.19
N ALA A 625 -28.76 8.77 -17.35
CA ALA A 625 -28.59 8.78 -15.90
C ALA A 625 -27.44 7.85 -15.46
N ILE A 626 -27.34 6.67 -16.08
CA ILE A 626 -26.32 5.66 -15.79
C ILE A 626 -24.93 6.15 -16.21
N ASP A 627 -24.77 6.61 -17.45
CA ASP A 627 -23.49 7.11 -17.96
C ASP A 627 -23.00 8.34 -17.16
N LEU A 628 -23.88 9.30 -16.92
CA LEU A 628 -23.57 10.56 -16.22
C LEU A 628 -23.15 10.34 -14.76
N MET A 629 -23.75 9.35 -14.07
CA MET A 629 -23.31 8.95 -12.73
C MET A 629 -22.06 8.06 -12.73
N THR A 630 -21.92 7.16 -13.70
CA THR A 630 -20.70 6.35 -13.92
C THR A 630 -19.49 7.26 -14.08
N ARG A 631 -19.58 8.27 -14.96
CA ARG A 631 -18.54 9.29 -15.17
C ARG A 631 -18.20 10.09 -13.93
N ARG A 632 -19.22 10.59 -13.22
CA ARG A 632 -18.99 11.38 -12.00
C ARG A 632 -18.29 10.57 -10.91
N LEU A 633 -18.64 9.29 -10.75
CA LEU A 633 -17.99 8.40 -9.78
C LEU A 633 -16.54 8.03 -10.20
N ILE A 634 -16.26 7.90 -11.51
CA ILE A 634 -14.89 7.76 -12.04
C ILE A 634 -14.06 9.03 -11.80
N ALA A 635 -14.64 10.22 -12.03
CA ALA A 635 -13.99 11.50 -11.72
C ALA A 635 -13.74 11.71 -10.22
N ALA A 636 -14.46 10.99 -9.36
CA ALA A 636 -14.22 10.90 -7.92
C ALA A 636 -13.26 9.74 -7.53
N GLY A 637 -12.52 9.16 -8.48
CA GLY A 637 -11.51 8.11 -8.26
C GLY A 637 -12.08 6.70 -8.01
N GLN A 638 -13.38 6.47 -8.19
CA GLN A 638 -14.00 5.16 -7.98
C GLN A 638 -13.99 4.30 -9.25
N ARG A 639 -14.27 3.00 -9.10
CA ARG A 639 -14.48 2.03 -10.20
C ARG A 639 -15.94 1.52 -10.16
N PRO A 640 -16.92 2.32 -10.61
CA PRO A 640 -18.35 2.15 -10.31
C PRO A 640 -19.05 1.16 -11.25
N VAL A 641 -18.71 -0.13 -11.18
CA VAL A 641 -19.17 -1.14 -12.17
C VAL A 641 -20.69 -1.45 -12.11
N THR A 642 -21.36 -1.16 -11.00
CA THR A 642 -22.73 -1.62 -10.71
C THR A 642 -23.78 -0.49 -10.73
N VAL A 643 -23.51 0.64 -11.39
CA VAL A 643 -24.40 1.81 -11.43
C VAL A 643 -25.75 1.46 -12.03
N GLY A 644 -25.75 0.82 -13.22
CA GLY A 644 -26.95 0.32 -13.88
C GLY A 644 -27.74 -0.65 -13.01
N MET A 645 -27.11 -1.73 -12.53
CA MET A 645 -27.75 -2.74 -11.67
C MET A 645 -28.60 -2.15 -10.55
N PHE A 646 -28.08 -1.17 -9.80
CA PHE A 646 -28.84 -0.55 -8.71
C PHE A 646 -29.96 0.36 -9.22
N PHE A 647 -29.76 1.06 -10.34
CA PHE A 647 -30.79 1.85 -11.00
C PHE A 647 -31.95 0.98 -11.50
N SER A 648 -31.68 -0.07 -12.28
CA SER A 648 -32.68 -1.01 -12.82
C SER A 648 -33.49 -1.70 -11.73
N LEU A 649 -32.83 -2.10 -10.63
CA LEU A 649 -33.49 -2.70 -9.47
C LEU A 649 -34.42 -1.71 -8.77
N GLY A 650 -34.02 -0.44 -8.68
CA GLY A 650 -34.88 0.63 -8.17
C GLY A 650 -36.12 0.82 -9.05
N HIS A 651 -35.92 0.98 -10.36
CA HIS A 651 -36.99 1.17 -11.35
C HIS A 651 -37.98 0.00 -11.32
N SER A 652 -37.44 -1.21 -11.44
CA SER A 652 -38.20 -2.45 -11.39
C SER A 652 -38.96 -2.68 -10.09
N THR A 653 -38.53 -2.11 -8.96
CA THR A 653 -39.25 -2.24 -7.69
C THR A 653 -40.66 -1.66 -7.79
N VAL A 654 -40.83 -0.55 -8.51
CA VAL A 654 -42.15 0.02 -8.74
C VAL A 654 -42.99 -0.90 -9.63
N VAL A 655 -42.43 -1.35 -10.76
CA VAL A 655 -43.11 -2.24 -11.73
C VAL A 655 -43.52 -3.58 -11.09
N ILE A 656 -42.71 -4.14 -10.19
CA ILE A 656 -43.05 -5.35 -9.41
C ILE A 656 -44.20 -5.07 -8.44
N ILE A 657 -44.15 -3.95 -7.71
CA ILE A 657 -45.19 -3.58 -6.73
C ILE A 657 -46.52 -3.31 -7.44
N THR A 658 -46.54 -2.54 -8.54
CA THR A 658 -47.77 -2.28 -9.29
C THR A 658 -48.29 -3.54 -9.98
N SER A 659 -47.44 -4.42 -10.49
CA SER A 659 -47.86 -5.73 -11.03
C SER A 659 -48.55 -6.58 -9.95
N LEU A 660 -48.01 -6.60 -8.72
CA LEU A 660 -48.60 -7.32 -7.59
C LEU A 660 -49.93 -6.70 -7.14
N VAL A 661 -50.03 -5.36 -7.08
CA VAL A 661 -51.29 -4.66 -6.78
C VAL A 661 -52.35 -5.00 -7.83
N VAL A 662 -52.03 -4.78 -9.12
CA VAL A 662 -52.94 -5.08 -10.24
C VAL A 662 -53.39 -6.55 -10.22
N ALA A 663 -52.48 -7.49 -9.99
CA ALA A 663 -52.80 -8.92 -9.88
C ALA A 663 -53.69 -9.26 -8.69
N GLY A 664 -53.44 -8.65 -7.53
CA GLY A 664 -54.22 -8.86 -6.30
C GLY A 664 -55.57 -8.15 -6.28
N THR A 665 -55.78 -7.14 -7.12
CA THR A 665 -56.99 -6.28 -7.12
C THR A 665 -57.72 -6.24 -8.46
N ALA A 666 -57.65 -7.33 -9.25
CA ALA A 666 -58.05 -7.43 -10.67
C ALA A 666 -59.51 -7.10 -11.03
N ALA A 667 -60.35 -6.66 -10.08
CA ALA A 667 -61.71 -6.16 -10.31
C ALA A 667 -62.05 -4.86 -9.54
N ALA A 668 -61.11 -4.27 -8.79
CA ALA A 668 -61.41 -3.25 -7.76
C ALA A 668 -60.57 -1.95 -7.84
N VAL A 669 -59.51 -1.89 -8.66
CA VAL A 669 -58.57 -0.76 -8.72
C VAL A 669 -58.46 -0.11 -10.11
N SER A 670 -59.09 -0.68 -11.15
CA SER A 670 -59.06 -0.17 -12.52
C SER A 670 -59.31 1.35 -12.61
N ASP A 671 -60.39 1.82 -11.99
CA ASP A 671 -60.82 3.23 -12.03
C ASP A 671 -59.88 4.19 -11.26
N LYS A 672 -58.98 3.66 -10.44
CA LYS A 672 -57.93 4.41 -9.73
C LYS A 672 -56.57 4.35 -10.42
N PHE A 673 -56.39 3.44 -11.37
CA PHE A 673 -55.10 3.24 -12.06
C PHE A 673 -54.67 4.51 -12.80
N GLY A 674 -55.52 5.09 -13.64
CA GLY A 674 -55.19 6.31 -14.40
C GLY A 674 -54.87 7.54 -13.52
N ASN A 675 -55.41 7.61 -12.29
CA ASN A 675 -55.03 8.64 -11.32
C ASN A 675 -53.64 8.40 -10.72
N PHE A 676 -53.29 7.12 -10.49
CA PHE A 676 -51.96 6.74 -10.01
C PHE A 676 -50.89 6.93 -11.09
N GLU A 677 -51.21 6.55 -12.32
CA GLU A 677 -50.42 6.77 -13.55
C GLU A 677 -50.17 8.26 -13.77
N ARG A 678 -51.20 9.11 -13.76
CA ARG A 678 -51.04 10.57 -13.94
C ARG A 678 -50.22 11.23 -12.83
N VAL A 679 -50.42 10.86 -11.57
CA VAL A 679 -49.62 11.39 -10.45
C VAL A 679 -48.18 10.85 -10.51
N GLY A 680 -48.01 9.60 -10.90
CA GLY A 680 -46.73 8.96 -11.16
C GLY A 680 -45.90 9.70 -12.21
N GLY A 681 -46.43 9.84 -13.43
CA GLY A 681 -45.77 10.52 -14.55
C GLY A 681 -45.35 11.95 -14.23
N ILE A 682 -46.20 12.72 -13.53
CA ILE A 682 -45.84 14.09 -13.10
C ILE A 682 -44.66 14.06 -12.11
N ILE A 683 -44.59 13.10 -11.18
CA ILE A 683 -43.49 12.97 -10.23
C ILE A 683 -42.21 12.44 -10.91
N GLY A 684 -42.33 11.38 -11.73
CA GLY A 684 -41.21 10.75 -12.44
C GLY A 684 -40.55 11.72 -13.43
N THR A 685 -41.31 12.26 -14.38
CA THR A 685 -40.78 13.22 -15.36
C THR A 685 -40.19 14.47 -14.70
N SER A 686 -40.81 15.04 -13.66
CA SER A 686 -40.27 16.24 -13.00
C SER A 686 -38.97 15.97 -12.25
N VAL A 687 -38.85 14.85 -11.54
CA VAL A 687 -37.62 14.46 -10.86
C VAL A 687 -36.52 14.11 -11.86
N SER A 688 -36.83 13.34 -12.91
CA SER A 688 -35.86 12.97 -13.94
C SER A 688 -35.36 14.19 -14.73
N ALA A 689 -36.26 15.04 -15.23
CA ALA A 689 -35.89 16.25 -15.96
C ALA A 689 -35.03 17.19 -15.10
N ALA A 690 -35.40 17.41 -13.83
CA ALA A 690 -34.60 18.22 -12.91
C ALA A 690 -33.21 17.62 -12.65
N PHE A 691 -33.11 16.29 -12.50
CA PHE A 691 -31.85 15.59 -12.28
C PHE A 691 -30.92 15.67 -13.50
N LEU A 692 -31.43 15.36 -14.70
CA LEU A 692 -30.66 15.41 -15.95
C LEU A 692 -30.20 16.83 -16.30
N LEU A 693 -31.06 17.84 -16.14
CA LEU A 693 -30.71 19.25 -16.40
C LEU A 693 -29.63 19.76 -15.43
N LEU A 694 -29.75 19.46 -14.13
CA LEU A 694 -28.76 19.88 -13.12
C LEU A 694 -27.39 19.24 -13.40
N LEU A 695 -27.37 17.96 -13.76
CA LEU A 695 -26.13 17.26 -14.10
C LEU A 695 -25.55 17.69 -15.46
N GLY A 696 -26.39 18.11 -16.41
CA GLY A 696 -25.95 18.80 -17.63
C GLY A 696 -25.18 20.09 -17.30
N LEU A 697 -25.73 20.94 -16.41
CA LEU A 697 -25.06 22.15 -15.92
C LEU A 697 -23.75 21.85 -15.18
N MET A 698 -23.71 20.77 -14.38
CA MET A 698 -22.48 20.29 -13.74
C MET A 698 -21.42 19.86 -14.78
N ASN A 699 -21.80 19.12 -15.82
CA ASN A 699 -20.88 18.71 -16.87
C ASN A 699 -20.37 19.90 -17.71
N ILE A 700 -21.17 20.96 -17.89
CA ILE A 700 -20.72 22.21 -18.50
C ILE A 700 -19.59 22.86 -17.67
N TYR A 701 -19.69 22.83 -16.33
CA TYR A 701 -18.63 23.33 -15.44
C TYR A 701 -17.36 22.46 -15.51
N ILE A 702 -17.50 21.13 -15.54
CA ILE A 702 -16.37 20.19 -15.70
C ILE A 702 -15.69 20.41 -17.06
N LEU A 703 -16.45 20.53 -18.14
CA LEU A 703 -15.97 20.83 -19.48
C LEU A 703 -15.20 22.15 -19.53
N TYR A 704 -15.73 23.21 -18.91
CA TYR A 704 -15.04 24.50 -18.79
C TYR A 704 -13.67 24.36 -18.08
N LYS A 705 -13.62 23.66 -16.94
CA LYS A 705 -12.36 23.40 -16.21
C LYS A 705 -11.35 22.60 -17.06
N LEU A 706 -11.80 21.56 -17.76
CA LEU A 706 -10.95 20.78 -18.67
C LEU A 706 -10.42 21.62 -19.84
N ILE A 707 -11.24 22.49 -20.43
CA ILE A 707 -10.81 23.41 -21.49
C ILE A 707 -9.76 24.42 -20.97
N VAL A 708 -9.91 24.92 -19.75
CA VAL A 708 -8.90 25.79 -19.10
C VAL A 708 -7.60 25.03 -18.84
N GLN A 709 -7.67 23.79 -18.34
CA GLN A 709 -6.50 22.93 -18.13
C GLN A 709 -5.76 22.64 -19.45
N MET A 710 -6.49 22.28 -20.50
CA MET A 710 -5.95 22.07 -21.85
C MET A 710 -5.28 23.35 -22.39
N ARG A 711 -5.86 24.53 -22.15
CA ARG A 711 -5.22 25.81 -22.51
C ARG A 711 -3.93 26.05 -21.73
N LYS A 712 -3.88 25.80 -20.41
CA LYS A 712 -2.63 25.92 -19.63
C LYS A 712 -1.56 24.99 -20.20
N MET A 713 -1.87 23.71 -20.39
CA MET A 713 -0.92 22.74 -20.94
C MET A 713 -0.47 23.10 -22.36
N ILE A 714 -1.35 23.62 -23.23
CA ILE A 714 -0.96 24.07 -24.58
C ILE A 714 0.00 25.28 -24.53
N ALA A 715 -0.05 26.09 -23.48
CA ALA A 715 0.84 27.23 -23.25
C ALA A 715 2.09 26.92 -22.41
N SER A 716 2.28 25.67 -21.97
CA SER A 716 3.48 25.22 -21.23
C SER A 716 4.53 24.61 -22.16
N ASP A 717 5.81 24.73 -21.80
CA ASP A 717 6.92 24.30 -22.65
C ASP A 717 6.97 22.78 -22.90
N PRO A 718 7.48 22.34 -24.08
CA PRO A 718 7.64 20.93 -24.41
C PRO A 718 8.57 20.20 -23.41
N GLY A 719 7.98 19.49 -22.46
CA GLY A 719 8.70 18.69 -21.46
C GLY A 719 8.28 18.93 -20.00
N SER A 720 7.58 20.04 -19.71
CA SER A 720 7.12 20.38 -18.34
C SER A 720 5.83 19.66 -17.89
N GLU A 721 5.48 18.53 -18.52
CA GLU A 721 4.14 17.91 -18.46
C GLU A 721 3.83 17.13 -17.14
N HIS A 722 4.49 17.48 -16.02
CA HIS A 722 4.43 16.76 -14.74
C HIS A 722 3.85 17.55 -13.54
N GLU A 723 3.33 18.77 -13.73
CA GLU A 723 2.59 19.48 -12.66
C GLU A 723 1.22 18.83 -12.37
N GLU A 724 1.16 17.99 -11.32
CA GLU A 724 -0.11 17.43 -10.83
C GLU A 724 -0.93 18.50 -10.08
N PHE A 725 -1.87 19.14 -10.79
CA PHE A 725 -2.70 20.20 -10.22
C PHE A 725 -3.78 19.68 -9.25
N LYS A 726 -3.55 19.87 -7.93
CA LYS A 726 -4.59 19.73 -6.91
C LYS A 726 -5.73 20.72 -7.17
N ILE A 727 -6.96 20.20 -7.28
CA ILE A 727 -8.16 21.01 -7.59
C ILE A 727 -8.50 21.93 -6.41
N GLN A 728 -8.00 23.16 -6.46
CA GLN A 728 -8.30 24.21 -5.48
C GLN A 728 -9.17 25.30 -6.11
N GLY A 729 -10.14 25.83 -5.34
CA GLY A 729 -10.99 26.96 -5.74
C GLY A 729 -12.36 26.59 -6.32
N GLY A 730 -13.40 26.78 -5.50
CA GLY A 730 -14.81 26.80 -5.89
C GLY A 730 -15.58 27.83 -5.04
N GLY A 731 -16.24 28.79 -5.71
CA GLY A 731 -16.96 29.89 -5.05
C GLY A 731 -18.34 29.49 -4.51
N CYS A 732 -19.27 30.45 -4.42
CA CYS A 732 -20.60 30.30 -3.80
C CYS A 732 -21.46 29.11 -4.31
N LEU A 733 -21.23 28.61 -5.53
CA LEU A 733 -21.92 27.44 -6.07
C LEU A 733 -21.40 26.10 -5.51
N PHE A 734 -20.14 26.05 -5.06
CA PHE A 734 -19.45 24.83 -4.65
C PHE A 734 -20.06 24.14 -3.41
N PRO A 735 -20.49 24.85 -2.34
CA PRO A 735 -21.16 24.21 -1.20
C PRO A 735 -22.51 23.57 -1.55
N ILE A 736 -23.24 24.13 -2.53
CA ILE A 736 -24.52 23.59 -3.01
C ILE A 736 -24.26 22.30 -3.78
N LEU A 737 -23.31 22.33 -4.73
CA LEU A 737 -22.87 21.15 -5.47
C LEU A 737 -22.32 20.06 -4.55
N GLN A 738 -21.53 20.42 -3.52
CA GLN A 738 -20.97 19.46 -2.56
C GLN A 738 -22.05 18.75 -1.72
N LYS A 739 -23.16 19.43 -1.36
CA LYS A 739 -24.31 18.78 -0.71
C LYS A 739 -24.95 17.74 -1.63
N LEU A 740 -25.17 18.09 -2.90
CA LEU A 740 -25.70 17.14 -3.89
C LEU A 740 -24.73 15.97 -4.15
N PHE A 741 -23.41 16.20 -4.12
CA PHE A 741 -22.42 15.13 -4.32
C PHE A 741 -22.41 14.08 -3.20
N LYS A 742 -22.83 14.41 -1.97
CA LYS A 742 -23.04 13.40 -0.90
C LYS A 742 -24.29 12.54 -1.13
N LEU A 743 -25.23 12.98 -1.96
CA LEU A 743 -26.48 12.27 -2.24
C LEU A 743 -26.24 10.99 -3.05
N VAL A 744 -25.28 10.99 -3.98
CA VAL A 744 -24.93 9.83 -4.83
C VAL A 744 -23.41 9.66 -4.89
N ASP A 745 -22.77 9.31 -3.77
CA ASP A 745 -21.32 9.11 -3.65
C ASP A 745 -20.87 7.65 -3.82
N ARG A 746 -21.80 6.71 -4.05
CA ARG A 746 -21.57 5.26 -4.22
C ARG A 746 -22.59 4.68 -5.22
N PRO A 747 -22.25 3.62 -5.99
CA PRO A 747 -23.18 3.02 -6.96
C PRO A 747 -24.53 2.58 -6.40
N TRP A 748 -24.59 2.09 -5.15
CA TRP A 748 -25.86 1.66 -4.54
C TRP A 748 -26.86 2.79 -4.30
N LYS A 749 -26.40 4.04 -4.22
CA LYS A 749 -27.27 5.23 -4.10
C LYS A 749 -28.00 5.58 -5.41
N MET A 750 -27.81 4.81 -6.49
CA MET A 750 -28.67 4.85 -7.68
C MET A 750 -30.04 4.22 -7.44
N TYR A 751 -30.20 3.33 -6.46
CA TYR A 751 -31.46 2.62 -6.25
C TYR A 751 -32.65 3.54 -5.93
N PRO A 752 -32.56 4.52 -5.00
CA PRO A 752 -33.65 5.48 -4.78
C PRO A 752 -33.94 6.35 -6.00
N LEU A 753 -32.95 6.64 -6.85
CA LEU A 753 -33.15 7.36 -8.10
C LEU A 753 -33.92 6.51 -9.11
N GLY A 754 -33.57 5.23 -9.26
CA GLY A 754 -34.31 4.28 -10.11
C GLY A 754 -35.77 4.15 -9.67
N VAL A 755 -36.04 4.09 -8.37
CA VAL A 755 -37.44 4.10 -7.84
C VAL A 755 -38.19 5.37 -8.26
N LEU A 756 -37.52 6.52 -8.32
CA LEU A 756 -38.13 7.78 -8.74
C LEU A 756 -38.41 7.85 -10.25
N PHE A 757 -37.58 7.21 -11.08
CA PHE A 757 -37.83 7.07 -12.53
C PHE A 757 -38.96 6.08 -12.80
N GLY A 758 -38.93 4.90 -12.14
CA GLY A 758 -39.98 3.88 -12.27
C GLY A 758 -41.33 4.25 -11.66
N LEU A 759 -41.45 5.39 -10.99
CA LEU A 759 -42.74 5.99 -10.62
C LEU A 759 -43.43 6.69 -11.80
N GLY A 760 -42.72 6.98 -12.90
CA GLY A 760 -43.28 7.71 -14.03
C GLY A 760 -44.37 6.96 -14.79
N PHE A 761 -44.19 5.67 -15.05
CA PHE A 761 -44.99 4.88 -16.00
C PHE A 761 -45.03 5.45 -17.43
N ASP A 762 -44.19 6.45 -17.75
CA ASP A 762 -44.13 7.15 -19.05
C ASP A 762 -43.66 6.27 -20.23
N THR A 763 -43.60 4.94 -20.06
CA THR A 763 -43.12 3.99 -21.07
C THR A 763 -44.19 2.96 -21.44
N SER A 764 -44.35 2.74 -22.75
CA SER A 764 -45.20 1.68 -23.30
C SER A 764 -44.80 0.27 -22.81
N SER A 765 -43.54 0.09 -22.42
CA SER A 765 -42.99 -1.16 -21.90
C SER A 765 -43.55 -1.53 -20.51
N GLU A 766 -43.62 -0.58 -19.57
CA GLU A 766 -44.20 -0.81 -18.24
C GLU A 766 -45.71 -1.05 -18.30
N ILE A 767 -46.43 -0.21 -19.04
CA ILE A 767 -47.88 -0.33 -19.23
C ILE A 767 -48.22 -1.70 -19.85
N ALA A 768 -47.39 -2.21 -20.78
CA ALA A 768 -47.54 -3.55 -21.33
C ALA A 768 -47.32 -4.68 -20.30
N ILE A 769 -46.36 -4.56 -19.38
CA ILE A 769 -46.16 -5.54 -18.28
C ILE A 769 -47.36 -5.55 -17.33
N LEU A 770 -47.91 -4.38 -17.02
CA LEU A 770 -49.08 -4.23 -16.15
C LEU A 770 -50.36 -4.75 -16.83
N GLY A 771 -50.51 -4.50 -18.13
CA GLY A 771 -51.56 -5.08 -18.97
C GLY A 771 -51.48 -6.61 -19.03
N ILE A 772 -50.29 -7.18 -19.27
CA ILE A 772 -50.06 -8.64 -19.22
C ILE A 772 -50.46 -9.19 -17.85
N SER A 773 -50.01 -8.54 -16.76
CA SER A 773 -50.31 -8.97 -15.39
C SER A 773 -51.82 -8.96 -15.10
N SER A 774 -52.53 -7.91 -15.51
CA SER A 774 -54.00 -7.79 -15.42
C SER A 774 -54.73 -8.86 -16.23
N ILE A 775 -54.31 -9.09 -17.48
CA ILE A 775 -54.90 -10.09 -18.39
C ILE A 775 -54.71 -11.52 -17.87
N GLN A 776 -53.63 -11.82 -17.14
CA GLN A 776 -53.43 -13.14 -16.54
C GLN A 776 -54.15 -13.27 -15.20
N ALA A 777 -54.27 -12.19 -14.40
CA ALA A 777 -55.06 -12.16 -13.17
C ALA A 777 -56.56 -12.40 -13.42
N THR A 778 -57.13 -11.72 -14.41
CA THR A 778 -58.54 -11.90 -14.83
C THR A 778 -58.84 -13.31 -15.37
N LYS A 779 -57.83 -14.06 -15.82
CA LYS A 779 -57.92 -15.48 -16.17
C LYS A 779 -57.78 -16.44 -14.97
N GLY A 780 -57.67 -15.93 -13.74
CA GLY A 780 -57.48 -16.73 -12.53
C GLY A 780 -56.07 -17.32 -12.37
N THR A 781 -55.06 -16.75 -13.05
CA THR A 781 -53.67 -17.18 -12.90
C THR A 781 -53.17 -16.86 -11.49
N SER A 782 -52.42 -17.77 -10.85
CA SER A 782 -51.91 -17.52 -9.50
C SER A 782 -50.93 -16.35 -9.46
N ILE A 783 -50.96 -15.55 -8.39
CA ILE A 783 -50.10 -14.37 -8.23
C ILE A 783 -48.60 -14.69 -8.34
N TRP A 784 -48.19 -15.89 -7.92
CA TRP A 784 -46.81 -16.40 -8.04
C TRP A 784 -46.38 -16.62 -9.49
N LEU A 785 -47.29 -17.04 -10.37
CA LEU A 785 -47.03 -17.15 -11.81
C LEU A 785 -47.04 -15.78 -12.49
N ILE A 786 -47.89 -14.85 -12.03
CA ILE A 786 -47.94 -13.49 -12.58
C ILE A 786 -46.64 -12.72 -12.26
N LEU A 787 -46.08 -12.93 -11.06
CA LEU A 787 -44.80 -12.32 -10.65
C LEU A 787 -43.61 -12.68 -11.57
N ILE A 788 -43.69 -13.74 -12.38
CA ILE A 788 -42.67 -14.10 -13.38
C ILE A 788 -42.47 -12.99 -14.41
N PHE A 789 -43.55 -12.31 -14.83
CA PHE A 789 -43.49 -11.29 -15.88
C PHE A 789 -42.64 -10.07 -15.49
N PRO A 790 -42.90 -9.36 -14.37
CA PRO A 790 -42.04 -8.26 -13.95
C PRO A 790 -40.63 -8.75 -13.55
N LEU A 791 -40.46 -9.95 -12.99
CA LEU A 791 -39.12 -10.48 -12.67
C LEU A 791 -38.25 -10.70 -13.93
N LEU A 792 -38.84 -11.18 -15.03
CA LEU A 792 -38.11 -11.29 -16.31
C LEU A 792 -37.81 -9.94 -16.94
N PHE A 793 -38.74 -8.99 -16.84
CA PHE A 793 -38.54 -7.59 -17.24
C PHE A 793 -37.34 -6.98 -16.48
N THR A 794 -37.28 -7.14 -15.15
CA THR A 794 -36.13 -6.76 -14.32
C THR A 794 -34.84 -7.44 -14.74
N ALA A 795 -34.86 -8.74 -15.03
CA ALA A 795 -33.67 -9.50 -15.37
C ALA A 795 -33.04 -9.01 -16.70
N GLY A 796 -33.88 -8.73 -17.70
CA GLY A 796 -33.48 -8.11 -18.97
C GLY A 796 -32.94 -6.69 -18.80
N MET A 797 -33.66 -5.84 -18.06
CA MET A 797 -33.25 -4.45 -17.81
C MET A 797 -31.89 -4.37 -17.09
N CYS A 798 -31.74 -5.12 -15.99
CA CYS A 798 -30.48 -5.19 -15.22
C CYS A 798 -29.28 -5.62 -16.08
N LEU A 799 -29.49 -6.45 -17.09
CA LEU A 799 -28.42 -6.95 -17.95
C LEU A 799 -27.86 -5.83 -18.84
N LEU A 800 -28.71 -5.06 -19.51
CA LEU A 800 -28.28 -4.00 -20.42
C LEU A 800 -27.79 -2.75 -19.68
N ASP A 801 -28.55 -2.23 -18.71
CA ASP A 801 -28.18 -1.07 -17.90
C ASP A 801 -26.80 -1.25 -17.24
N THR A 802 -26.50 -2.44 -16.71
CA THR A 802 -25.18 -2.72 -16.11
C THR A 802 -24.11 -2.93 -17.17
N THR A 803 -24.46 -3.46 -18.34
CA THR A 803 -23.51 -3.60 -19.46
C THR A 803 -23.08 -2.23 -19.98
N ASP A 804 -24.00 -1.27 -20.10
CA ASP A 804 -23.67 0.11 -20.47
C ASP A 804 -22.70 0.75 -19.47
N GLY A 805 -23.07 0.84 -18.19
CA GLY A 805 -22.19 1.42 -17.16
C GLY A 805 -20.82 0.74 -17.06
N ALA A 806 -20.75 -0.59 -17.24
CA ALA A 806 -19.50 -1.34 -17.27
C ALA A 806 -18.65 -1.05 -18.52
N LEU A 807 -19.26 -0.89 -19.70
CA LEU A 807 -18.58 -0.50 -20.94
C LEU A 807 -18.11 0.96 -20.90
N MET A 808 -18.92 1.89 -20.39
CA MET A 808 -18.56 3.30 -20.25
C MET A 808 -17.40 3.49 -19.26
N MET A 809 -17.38 2.75 -18.14
CA MET A 809 -16.21 2.70 -17.26
C MET A 809 -14.98 2.11 -17.95
N SER A 810 -15.14 1.09 -18.81
CA SER A 810 -14.03 0.54 -19.58
C SER A 810 -13.43 1.57 -20.56
N LEU A 811 -14.26 2.33 -21.27
CA LEU A 811 -13.82 3.37 -22.19
C LEU A 811 -13.00 4.44 -21.45
N TYR A 812 -13.50 4.95 -20.32
CA TYR A 812 -12.76 5.91 -19.47
C TYR A 812 -11.48 5.35 -18.86
N THR A 813 -11.48 4.10 -18.41
CA THR A 813 -10.26 3.46 -17.86
C THR A 813 -9.20 3.30 -18.97
N SER A 814 -9.62 3.04 -20.22
CA SER A 814 -8.71 2.90 -21.36
C SER A 814 -8.07 4.23 -21.79
N THR A 815 -8.77 5.37 -21.64
CA THR A 815 -8.20 6.70 -21.96
C THR A 815 -7.27 7.20 -20.86
N GLN A 816 -7.52 6.86 -19.59
CA GLN A 816 -6.57 7.09 -18.48
C GLN A 816 -5.30 6.23 -18.59
N LEU A 817 -5.31 5.16 -19.38
CA LEU A 817 -4.14 4.30 -19.63
C LEU A 817 -3.16 4.88 -20.68
N ALA A 818 -3.46 6.03 -21.27
CA ALA A 818 -2.56 6.72 -22.19
C ALA A 818 -1.44 7.42 -21.42
N ARG A 819 -0.17 7.11 -21.72
CA ARG A 819 1.05 7.70 -21.12
C ARG A 819 1.26 9.21 -21.40
N ASP A 820 0.24 9.92 -21.89
CA ASP A 820 0.31 11.29 -22.41
C ASP A 820 -0.80 12.14 -21.73
N PRO A 821 -0.45 13.10 -20.86
CA PRO A 821 -1.43 13.93 -20.15
C PRO A 821 -2.38 14.72 -21.07
N ILE A 822 -1.92 15.10 -22.26
CA ILE A 822 -2.71 15.83 -23.25
C ILE A 822 -3.63 14.88 -24.01
N ALA A 823 -3.25 13.61 -24.21
CA ALA A 823 -4.17 12.58 -24.69
C ALA A 823 -5.31 12.37 -23.69
N ILE A 824 -5.00 12.19 -22.39
CA ILE A 824 -6.00 12.04 -21.32
C ILE A 824 -6.97 13.22 -21.33
N CYS A 825 -6.45 14.46 -21.36
CA CYS A 825 -7.28 15.66 -21.35
C CYS A 825 -8.08 15.85 -22.66
N TYR A 826 -7.51 15.54 -23.84
CA TYR A 826 -8.21 15.60 -25.12
C TYR A 826 -9.42 14.66 -25.16
N TYR A 827 -9.22 13.38 -24.83
CA TYR A 827 -10.32 12.41 -24.82
C TYR A 827 -11.33 12.74 -23.73
N SER A 828 -10.91 13.25 -22.57
CA SER A 828 -11.82 13.72 -21.51
C SER A 828 -12.70 14.88 -21.98
N ILE A 829 -12.15 15.86 -22.69
CA ILE A 829 -12.92 16.98 -23.29
C ILE A 829 -13.95 16.44 -24.29
N VAL A 830 -13.52 15.66 -25.29
CA VAL A 830 -14.42 15.14 -26.33
C VAL A 830 -15.58 14.35 -25.70
N LEU A 831 -15.24 13.44 -24.79
CA LEU A 831 -16.23 12.55 -24.18
C LEU A 831 -17.22 13.35 -23.31
N THR A 832 -16.75 14.39 -22.60
CA THR A 832 -17.60 15.29 -21.80
C THR A 832 -18.51 16.16 -22.68
N VAL A 833 -18.03 16.68 -23.82
CA VAL A 833 -18.85 17.45 -24.79
C VAL A 833 -20.07 16.64 -25.23
N ILE A 834 -19.90 15.36 -25.59
CA ILE A 834 -21.01 14.51 -26.04
C ILE A 834 -22.07 14.40 -24.93
N THR A 835 -21.68 14.15 -23.67
CA THR A 835 -22.65 14.12 -22.55
C THR A 835 -23.33 15.45 -22.27
N VAL A 836 -22.66 16.59 -22.46
CA VAL A 836 -23.32 17.90 -22.30
C VAL A 836 -24.44 18.05 -23.31
N VAL A 837 -24.19 17.69 -24.58
CA VAL A 837 -25.18 17.75 -25.66
C VAL A 837 -26.34 16.77 -25.38
N VAL A 838 -26.03 15.50 -25.09
CA VAL A 838 -27.02 14.45 -24.81
C VAL A 838 -27.91 14.80 -23.62
N ALA A 839 -27.34 15.15 -22.46
CA ALA A 839 -28.10 15.47 -21.26
C ALA A 839 -28.94 16.75 -21.41
N THR A 840 -28.45 17.76 -22.14
CA THR A 840 -29.21 19.01 -22.40
C THR A 840 -30.39 18.76 -23.34
N ILE A 841 -30.25 17.90 -24.35
CA ILE A 841 -31.34 17.54 -25.27
C ILE A 841 -32.40 16.76 -24.50
N ILE A 842 -32.04 15.68 -23.81
CA ILE A 842 -33.01 14.79 -23.14
C ILE A 842 -33.68 15.49 -21.96
N GLY A 843 -32.93 16.24 -21.15
CA GLY A 843 -33.49 17.04 -20.06
C GLY A 843 -34.49 18.09 -20.57
N THR A 844 -34.25 18.66 -21.76
CA THR A 844 -35.21 19.56 -22.42
C THR A 844 -36.45 18.79 -22.92
N VAL A 845 -36.29 17.62 -23.55
CA VAL A 845 -37.44 16.81 -24.04
C VAL A 845 -38.29 16.31 -22.87
N GLN A 846 -37.69 15.79 -21.78
CA GLN A 846 -38.46 15.40 -20.59
C GLN A 846 -39.13 16.60 -19.89
N PHE A 847 -38.51 17.79 -19.90
CA PHE A 847 -39.17 19.00 -19.43
C PHE A 847 -40.39 19.38 -20.31
N LEU A 848 -40.32 19.18 -21.63
CA LEU A 848 -41.48 19.37 -22.51
C LEU A 848 -42.56 18.31 -22.29
N ASN A 849 -42.19 17.04 -22.01
CA ASN A 849 -43.14 15.99 -21.64
C ASN A 849 -43.82 16.26 -20.29
N LEU A 850 -43.11 16.81 -19.30
CA LEU A 850 -43.72 17.30 -18.06
C LEU A 850 -44.77 18.39 -18.34
N VAL A 851 -44.50 19.30 -19.29
CA VAL A 851 -45.49 20.33 -19.70
C VAL A 851 -46.69 19.70 -20.42
N LEU A 852 -46.51 18.65 -21.23
CA LEU A 852 -47.63 17.87 -21.78
C LEU A 852 -48.50 17.27 -20.66
N ASN A 853 -47.89 16.50 -19.75
CA ASN A 853 -48.57 15.77 -18.67
C ASN A 853 -49.32 16.69 -17.67
N VAL A 854 -48.84 17.93 -17.50
CA VAL A 854 -49.43 18.92 -16.56
C VAL A 854 -50.42 19.88 -17.21
N ALA A 855 -50.19 20.33 -18.46
CA ALA A 855 -50.93 21.45 -19.06
C ALA A 855 -51.80 21.08 -20.28
N GLU A 856 -51.75 19.83 -20.76
CA GLU A 856 -52.52 19.32 -21.92
C GLU A 856 -52.56 20.27 -23.16
N PRO A 857 -51.45 20.89 -23.58
CA PRO A 857 -51.48 21.93 -24.61
C PRO A 857 -51.65 21.34 -26.03
N HIS A 858 -52.53 21.92 -26.84
CA HIS A 858 -52.84 21.43 -28.18
C HIS A 858 -52.06 22.12 -29.31
N GLY A 859 -51.70 21.36 -30.34
CA GLY A 859 -51.30 21.86 -31.66
C GLY A 859 -49.92 21.38 -32.13
N LYS A 860 -49.71 21.37 -33.45
CA LYS A 860 -48.61 20.73 -34.23
C LYS A 860 -47.19 20.66 -33.65
N PHE A 861 -46.80 21.54 -32.74
CA PHE A 861 -45.55 21.43 -31.99
C PHE A 861 -45.65 20.32 -30.93
N TRP A 862 -46.72 20.33 -30.14
CA TRP A 862 -47.02 19.34 -29.10
C TRP A 862 -47.31 17.97 -29.70
N ASP A 863 -48.07 17.89 -30.79
CA ASP A 863 -48.24 16.66 -31.60
C ASP A 863 -46.89 16.06 -32.08
N GLY A 864 -45.83 16.88 -32.11
CA GLY A 864 -44.46 16.49 -32.48
C GLY A 864 -43.59 16.12 -31.28
N VAL A 865 -43.85 16.68 -30.10
CA VAL A 865 -43.22 16.28 -28.83
C VAL A 865 -43.78 14.94 -28.35
N GLU A 866 -45.10 14.74 -28.45
CA GLU A 866 -45.79 13.49 -28.17
C GLU A 866 -45.20 12.33 -28.99
N LYS A 867 -45.08 12.51 -30.32
CA LYS A 867 -44.44 11.54 -31.23
C LYS A 867 -42.94 11.36 -31.01
N LEU A 868 -42.26 12.30 -30.36
CA LEU A 868 -40.87 12.13 -29.96
C LEU A 868 -40.78 11.25 -28.69
N GLY A 869 -41.77 11.32 -27.80
CA GLY A 869 -41.97 10.40 -26.68
C GLY A 869 -42.30 8.98 -27.13
N ASP A 870 -43.19 8.81 -28.10
CA ASP A 870 -43.48 7.49 -28.72
C ASP A 870 -42.23 6.81 -29.31
N ALA A 871 -41.20 7.61 -29.66
CA ALA A 871 -39.97 7.20 -30.33
C ALA A 871 -38.71 7.27 -29.43
N TRP A 872 -38.87 7.22 -28.10
CA TRP A 872 -37.74 7.28 -27.15
C TRP A 872 -36.64 6.22 -27.41
N ASP A 873 -37.00 5.03 -27.90
CA ASP A 873 -36.04 3.97 -28.24
C ASP A 873 -35.19 4.30 -29.49
N ILE A 874 -35.75 5.01 -30.48
CA ILE A 874 -35.00 5.56 -31.61
C ILE A 874 -34.04 6.65 -31.13
N VAL A 875 -34.45 7.49 -30.17
CA VAL A 875 -33.58 8.51 -29.54
C VAL A 875 -32.43 7.84 -28.78
N GLY A 876 -32.70 6.81 -27.98
CA GLY A 876 -31.71 5.99 -27.30
C GLY A 876 -30.69 5.38 -28.26
N GLY A 877 -31.16 4.73 -29.34
CA GLY A 877 -30.30 4.19 -30.40
C GLY A 877 -29.43 5.24 -31.09
N ALA A 878 -29.96 6.45 -31.31
CA ALA A 878 -29.21 7.56 -31.88
C ALA A 878 -28.11 8.08 -30.93
N ILE A 879 -28.32 8.06 -29.61
CA ILE A 879 -27.31 8.41 -28.60
C ILE A 879 -26.15 7.39 -28.60
N CYS A 880 -26.46 6.10 -28.60
CA CYS A 880 -25.45 5.04 -28.73
C CYS A 880 -24.63 5.17 -30.02
N GLY A 881 -25.31 5.39 -31.16
CA GLY A 881 -24.65 5.67 -32.44
C GLY A 881 -23.75 6.91 -32.42
N THR A 882 -24.20 7.98 -31.73
CA THR A 882 -23.43 9.21 -31.54
C THR A 882 -22.14 8.96 -30.75
N PHE A 883 -22.19 8.20 -29.64
CA PHE A 883 -20.98 7.86 -28.89
C PHE A 883 -19.98 7.04 -29.70
N ILE A 884 -20.44 6.05 -30.47
CA ILE A 884 -19.58 5.25 -31.34
C ILE A 884 -18.93 6.12 -32.43
N LEU A 885 -19.72 6.97 -33.10
CA LEU A 885 -19.25 7.81 -34.21
C LEU A 885 -18.26 8.89 -33.75
N PHE A 886 -18.61 9.70 -32.75
CA PHE A 886 -17.73 10.77 -32.27
C PHE A 886 -16.52 10.21 -31.49
N GLY A 887 -16.70 9.12 -30.74
CA GLY A 887 -15.62 8.40 -30.09
C GLY A 887 -14.58 7.90 -31.11
N GLY A 888 -15.01 7.13 -32.11
CA GLY A 888 -14.12 6.65 -33.17
C GLY A 888 -13.45 7.77 -33.98
N LEU A 889 -14.22 8.82 -34.33
CA LEU A 889 -13.68 9.98 -35.05
C LEU A 889 -12.59 10.71 -34.25
N SER A 890 -12.72 10.83 -32.93
CA SER A 890 -11.70 11.44 -32.07
C SER A 890 -10.37 10.68 -32.07
N VAL A 891 -10.39 9.35 -32.15
CA VAL A 891 -9.18 8.53 -32.23
C VAL A 891 -8.45 8.76 -33.55
N LEU A 892 -9.20 8.94 -34.65
CA LEU A 892 -8.65 9.27 -35.96
C LEU A 892 -8.09 10.70 -36.02
N LEU A 893 -8.80 11.68 -35.43
CA LEU A 893 -8.41 13.09 -35.44
C LEU A 893 -7.30 13.46 -34.44
N TYR A 894 -7.11 12.68 -33.37
CA TYR A 894 -6.10 12.96 -32.34
C TYR A 894 -4.67 13.05 -32.91
N LYS A 895 -4.24 12.11 -33.76
CA LYS A 895 -2.87 12.13 -34.34
C LYS A 895 -2.59 13.36 -35.23
N PRO A 896 -3.48 13.75 -36.17
CA PRO A 896 -3.37 15.03 -36.88
C PRO A 896 -3.42 16.25 -35.95
N TRP A 897 -4.25 16.23 -34.91
CA TRP A 897 -4.42 17.35 -33.98
C TRP A 897 -3.17 17.56 -33.10
N ARG A 898 -2.64 16.50 -32.46
CA ARG A 898 -1.42 16.56 -31.61
C ARG A 898 -0.25 17.17 -32.39
N ARG A 899 0.04 16.66 -33.60
CA ARG A 899 1.05 17.20 -34.53
C ARG A 899 0.88 18.69 -34.85
N ARG A 900 -0.35 19.23 -34.80
CA ARG A 900 -0.64 20.66 -35.03
C ARG A 900 -0.50 21.49 -33.76
N ILE A 901 -0.70 20.91 -32.58
CA ILE A 901 -0.41 21.53 -31.27
C ILE A 901 1.10 21.58 -31.03
N ASP A 902 1.84 20.50 -31.28
CA ASP A 902 3.29 20.46 -31.08
C ASP A 902 3.99 21.53 -31.93
N ARG A 903 3.60 21.66 -33.21
CA ARG A 903 4.05 22.75 -34.09
C ARG A 903 3.71 24.15 -33.57
N LYS A 904 2.57 24.33 -32.89
CA LYS A 904 2.24 25.62 -32.27
C LYS A 904 3.11 25.92 -31.05
N ARG A 905 3.41 24.92 -30.21
CA ARG A 905 4.32 25.10 -29.07
C ARG A 905 5.72 25.49 -29.50
N VAL A 906 6.30 24.77 -30.47
CA VAL A 906 7.62 25.08 -31.04
C VAL A 906 7.65 26.50 -31.62
N ASN A 907 6.61 26.91 -32.35
CA ASN A 907 6.52 28.28 -32.88
C ASN A 907 6.35 29.35 -31.81
N ASN A 908 5.70 29.04 -30.68
CA ASN A 908 5.51 29.99 -29.56
C ASN A 908 6.79 30.13 -28.71
N ALA A 909 7.55 29.06 -28.50
CA ALA A 909 8.80 29.08 -27.73
C ALA A 909 9.91 29.94 -28.37
N HIS A 910 9.82 30.20 -29.68
CA HIS A 910 10.76 31.06 -30.42
C HIS A 910 10.48 32.58 -30.28
N PHE A 911 9.70 33.04 -29.29
CA PHE A 911 9.30 34.45 -29.16
C PHE A 911 9.73 35.17 -27.87
N GLU A 912 10.60 34.58 -27.05
CA GLU A 912 11.38 35.33 -26.05
C GLU A 912 12.83 35.51 -26.53
N PRO A 913 13.29 36.74 -26.83
CA PRO A 913 14.68 37.00 -27.16
C PRO A 913 15.53 37.07 -25.89
N LEU A 914 16.42 36.08 -25.71
CA LEU A 914 17.49 36.17 -24.71
C LEU A 914 18.41 37.37 -25.04
N PRO A 915 18.92 38.10 -24.03
CA PRO A 915 19.99 39.07 -24.25
C PRO A 915 21.22 38.38 -24.86
N GLN A 916 21.88 39.05 -25.81
CA GLN A 916 23.10 38.53 -26.40
C GLN A 916 24.25 38.57 -25.39
N GLU A 917 24.70 37.40 -24.94
CA GLU A 917 26.08 37.26 -24.46
C GLU A 917 27.00 37.34 -25.69
N ASN A 918 27.85 38.36 -25.74
CA ASN A 918 28.82 38.54 -26.81
C ASN A 918 29.96 37.53 -26.68
N GLU A 919 30.61 37.25 -27.81
CA GLU A 919 31.67 36.26 -27.96
C GLU A 919 32.83 36.50 -26.98
N ILE A 920 33.22 35.46 -26.22
CA ILE A 920 34.49 35.44 -25.49
C ILE A 920 35.56 34.97 -26.48
N ALA A 921 36.42 35.91 -26.91
CA ALA A 921 37.67 35.58 -27.59
C ALA A 921 38.72 35.07 -26.60
N GLU A 922 39.76 34.42 -27.12
CA GLU A 922 40.83 33.80 -26.33
C GLU A 922 41.72 34.83 -25.58
N PRO A 923 42.41 34.41 -24.50
CA PRO A 923 43.21 35.33 -23.67
C PRO A 923 44.62 35.55 -24.23
N ASP A 924 45.06 36.81 -24.20
CA ASP A 924 46.46 37.25 -24.36
C ASP A 924 46.90 38.09 -23.14
N GLU A 925 48.21 38.35 -23.03
CA GLU A 925 48.89 38.72 -21.77
C GLU A 925 49.02 40.25 -21.47
N GLU A 926 49.69 40.56 -20.34
CA GLU A 926 50.28 41.85 -19.91
C GLU A 926 49.40 43.00 -19.30
N ASP A 927 49.40 43.00 -17.95
CA ASP A 927 49.79 44.07 -16.99
C ASP A 927 50.38 45.43 -17.51
N PRO A 928 50.50 46.54 -16.72
CA PRO A 928 49.86 46.96 -15.47
C PRO A 928 49.13 48.34 -15.52
N ARG A 929 48.37 48.63 -14.44
CA ARG A 929 48.24 49.92 -13.66
C ARG A 929 46.78 50.40 -13.47
N GLY A 930 46.46 50.84 -12.23
CA GLY A 930 45.44 51.87 -12.00
C GLY A 930 44.29 51.54 -11.04
N VAL A 931 44.46 51.90 -9.76
CA VAL A 931 43.43 52.01 -8.71
C VAL A 931 43.51 53.45 -8.17
N PRO A 932 42.45 54.13 -7.64
CA PRO A 932 41.03 53.78 -7.47
C PRO A 932 40.03 54.81 -8.10
N ALA A 933 38.71 54.61 -7.95
CA ALA A 933 37.81 55.54 -7.21
C ALA A 933 36.31 55.18 -7.28
N SER A 934 35.58 55.59 -6.24
CA SER A 934 34.12 55.44 -6.03
C SER A 934 33.22 56.35 -6.89
N ILE A 935 31.93 56.01 -7.05
CA ILE A 935 30.84 57.00 -6.91
C ILE A 935 29.45 56.38 -6.55
N THR A 936 28.91 56.91 -5.45
CA THR A 936 27.52 57.31 -5.08
C THR A 936 26.26 56.59 -5.58
N THR A 937 25.34 56.44 -4.61
CA THR A 937 23.92 56.08 -4.64
C THR A 937 23.03 56.86 -5.63
N TYR A 938 21.91 56.23 -6.04
CA TYR A 938 20.63 56.92 -6.25
C TYR A 938 19.46 56.07 -5.76
N THR A 939 18.52 56.69 -5.04
CA THR A 939 17.24 56.10 -4.63
C THR A 939 16.10 56.66 -5.47
N LYS A 940 15.04 55.86 -5.69
CA LYS A 940 13.70 56.38 -5.94
C LYS A 940 12.61 55.37 -5.62
N ASP A 941 11.63 55.81 -4.86
CA ASP A 941 10.57 54.98 -4.29
C ASP A 941 9.38 54.80 -5.24
N VAL A 942 8.65 53.70 -5.07
CA VAL A 942 7.26 53.55 -5.49
C VAL A 942 6.52 52.78 -4.39
N ASP A 943 5.62 53.47 -3.68
CA ASP A 943 4.79 52.85 -2.65
C ASP A 943 3.78 51.85 -3.25
N VAL A 944 3.62 50.70 -2.58
CA VAL A 944 2.45 49.83 -2.74
C VAL A 944 1.88 49.55 -1.35
N ASN A 945 0.82 50.27 -1.00
CA ASN A 945 0.18 50.19 0.31
C ASN A 945 -0.61 48.87 0.44
N VAL A 946 -0.30 48.05 1.44
CA VAL A 946 -1.08 46.86 1.80
C VAL A 946 -1.53 46.98 3.24
N ASN A 947 -2.78 47.37 3.45
CA ASN A 947 -3.39 47.37 4.78
C ASN A 947 -3.51 45.93 5.28
N VAL A 948 -2.91 45.66 6.44
CA VAL A 948 -3.17 44.46 7.25
C VAL A 948 -3.74 44.96 8.58
N GLU A 949 -5.03 44.75 8.80
CA GLU A 949 -5.64 45.02 10.11
C GLU A 949 -5.13 43.98 11.13
N PRO A 950 -4.68 44.41 12.33
CA PRO A 950 -4.29 43.48 13.38
C PRO A 950 -5.54 42.85 14.00
N VAL A 951 -5.75 41.55 13.78
CA VAL A 951 -6.74 40.78 14.56
C VAL A 951 -6.27 40.77 16.02
N GLY A 952 -7.02 41.46 16.88
CA GLY A 952 -6.61 41.71 18.26
C GLY A 952 -6.46 40.43 19.09
N ALA A 953 -5.46 40.43 19.97
CA ALA A 953 -5.39 39.44 21.03
C ALA A 953 -6.62 39.55 21.95
N THR A 954 -7.19 38.42 22.32
CA THR A 954 -8.24 38.34 23.35
C THR A 954 -7.68 37.70 24.61
N ASP A 955 -7.59 38.51 25.67
CA ASP A 955 -7.16 38.04 26.99
C ASP A 955 -8.12 36.99 27.55
N ILE A 956 -7.59 35.80 27.84
CA ILE A 956 -8.23 34.80 28.72
C ILE A 956 -7.21 34.29 29.74
N ALA A 957 -6.66 35.22 30.52
CA ALA A 957 -5.86 34.89 31.71
C ALA A 957 -6.79 34.49 32.87
N GLY A 958 -7.06 33.19 33.01
CA GLY A 958 -7.67 32.60 34.21
C GLY A 958 -6.61 32.16 35.23
N PRO A 959 -6.86 32.29 36.55
CA PRO A 959 -5.82 32.08 37.56
C PRO A 959 -5.44 30.60 37.74
N ALA A 960 -4.17 30.38 38.11
CA ALA A 960 -3.59 29.06 38.32
C ALA A 960 -4.12 28.37 39.60
N HIS A 961 -4.18 27.03 39.56
CA HIS A 961 -4.20 26.20 40.76
C HIS A 961 -3.47 24.87 40.50
N ARG A 962 -2.44 24.62 41.32
CA ARG A 962 -1.45 23.51 41.25
C ARG A 962 -0.33 23.72 40.23
#